data_AF-A0A514WRX7-F1
#
_entry.id   AF-A0A514WRX7-F1
#
_cell.length_a   1.000
_cell.length_b   1.000
_cell.length_c   1.000
_cell.angle_alpha   90.00
_cell.angle_beta   90.00
_cell.angle_gamma   90.00
#
_symmetry.space_group_name_H-M   'P 1'
#
loop_
_entity.id
_entity.type
_entity.pdbx_description
1 polymer ?
#
loop_
_entity_poly.entity_id
_entity_poly.type
_entity_poly.pdbx_seq_one_letter_code
_entity_poly.pdbx_strand_id
1 'polypeptide(L)'
;MQIKDLNFIGFFSELRCVNKTDLGLVHFRSLYSEKYSMLAKAFTFLIILICSSVLHAADEKALAVSPVMQDTSCPTCAAIPNSFQTNTEVGAGKSALTSTGEAAQRIINYLPNGDTKRGLQQYVDIVGADAYEGDNAVGTTNAGIAAFFSRKFSDPKNSCVRDAALSFYRDVEKYLKAKLPQDANCKPLPGNMIVAGKSVSTTDTATSCAEPDRAGLYATVGADRFKNLEPGWLWKLAMEHSKNDPNSAMFLIGMCGHDDTAQGEFSWDDNSPAALDEIREQCAELKKQKKLYDNEIKELSAHPDTNATQIAFAKSTSTVLNMQISQLQNTSSVQRQMNCPSAASGFYTPGSLGLKADIPKSVKDEIQRVQGDIGGAKKIPSKYYHVYGAAFMACQLVQNGISPSQAELIQTQAARLYRGIRMCGSNQEYLGDMKDYKSAMAPLILKYKINDPKQLTLAIVKDIRSGKIHCDVDNFDPQFANKLAKECAFLSRHSIPVQMITSDEFDMTDEQIANKVDNHMINGDAAELYNKWYIGGETVAGKTVPCTDIRVWGPADLTKPTESFFGNLSKPDDWGKDRYEKASQRLATWDVDFKWTEAQHSAGAKFAGQSCKKRSPNEPELGGICGTGSSQKFNNSSGGNPSSSGTTQQGVR
;
A
#
# COMPACT_ATOMS: atom_id res chain seq x y z
N MET A 1 6.50 28.14 59.14
CA MET A 1 7.41 28.84 58.21
C MET A 1 7.04 28.36 56.81
N GLN A 2 6.51 29.28 55.99
CA GLN A 2 5.63 29.01 54.86
C GLN A 2 6.37 28.90 53.52
N ILE A 3 5.92 27.95 52.70
CA ILE A 3 6.00 27.97 51.24
C ILE A 3 4.82 28.84 50.75
N LYS A 4 5.04 29.70 49.74
CA LYS A 4 3.98 30.47 49.06
C LYS A 4 3.97 30.18 47.56
N ASP A 5 2.80 29.72 47.12
CA ASP A 5 2.24 29.80 45.76
C ASP A 5 1.77 31.22 45.39
N LEU A 6 1.54 31.46 44.09
CA LEU A 6 0.37 32.12 43.44
C LEU A 6 0.75 32.46 41.97
N ASN A 7 0.15 31.80 40.97
CA ASN A 7 -1.10 32.12 40.25
C ASN A 7 -0.99 33.24 39.19
N PHE A 8 -1.35 32.90 37.94
CA PHE A 8 -1.98 33.84 37.01
C PHE A 8 -3.10 33.14 36.21
N ILE A 9 -4.34 33.41 36.64
CA ILE A 9 -5.59 33.20 35.91
C ILE A 9 -6.09 34.60 35.53
N GLY A 10 -6.56 34.78 34.30
CA GLY A 10 -7.46 35.88 33.95
C GLY A 10 -7.39 36.29 32.49
N PHE A 11 -8.43 35.97 31.71
CA PHE A 11 -9.31 36.95 31.06
C PHE A 11 -10.41 36.24 30.25
N PHE A 12 -11.60 36.07 30.84
CA PHE A 12 -12.90 36.04 30.14
C PHE A 12 -14.01 36.23 31.20
N SER A 13 -14.39 37.48 31.44
CA SER A 13 -15.67 37.83 32.06
C SER A 13 -16.00 39.28 31.77
N GLU A 14 -16.94 39.52 30.84
CA GLU A 14 -17.84 40.68 30.90
C GLU A 14 -18.97 40.52 29.87
N LEU A 15 -20.13 40.02 30.34
CA LEU A 15 -21.43 40.30 29.73
C LEU A 15 -22.40 40.52 30.91
N ARG A 16 -22.72 41.79 31.13
CA ARG A 16 -23.70 42.23 32.15
C ARG A 16 -25.11 41.99 31.66
N CYS A 17 -25.96 41.58 32.59
CA CYS A 17 -27.42 41.58 32.49
C CYS A 17 -27.96 42.97 32.20
N VAL A 18 -28.92 43.07 31.26
CA VAL A 18 -29.93 44.14 31.20
C VAL A 18 -31.31 43.50 30.93
N ASN A 19 -32.32 44.10 31.55
CA ASN A 19 -33.66 43.60 31.86
C ASN A 19 -34.62 43.36 30.69
N LYS A 20 -35.66 42.55 30.99
CA LYS A 20 -36.89 42.29 30.23
C LYS A 20 -37.70 43.57 29.91
N THR A 21 -38.20 43.72 28.68
CA THR A 21 -39.63 43.90 28.33
C THR A 21 -39.84 43.92 26.80
N ASP A 22 -41.03 43.46 26.40
CA ASP A 22 -41.74 43.63 25.12
C ASP A 22 -41.48 42.70 23.90
N LEU A 23 -42.39 41.71 23.81
CA LEU A 23 -43.20 41.30 22.64
C LEU A 23 -42.76 41.76 21.24
N GLY A 24 -42.54 40.79 20.36
CA GLY A 24 -42.73 40.99 18.91
C GLY A 24 -41.92 40.05 18.01
N LEU A 25 -42.60 39.04 17.47
CA LEU A 25 -42.36 38.34 16.19
C LEU A 25 -40.95 38.39 15.54
N VAL A 26 -40.36 37.21 15.35
CA VAL A 26 -40.18 36.49 14.06
C VAL A 26 -39.11 35.42 14.31
N HIS A 27 -39.54 34.19 14.60
CA HIS A 27 -38.68 33.02 14.59
C HIS A 27 -38.81 32.36 13.21
N PHE A 28 -37.85 32.60 12.31
CA PHE A 28 -37.48 31.68 11.22
C PHE A 28 -36.29 32.29 10.45
N ARG A 29 -35.05 31.93 10.84
CA ARG A 29 -33.84 31.85 10.00
C ARG A 29 -32.58 31.74 10.88
N SER A 30 -32.19 30.51 11.23
CA SER A 30 -30.80 30.20 11.61
C SER A 30 -30.53 28.69 11.53
N LEU A 31 -30.60 28.12 10.32
CA LEU A 31 -30.05 26.78 10.02
C LEU A 31 -29.05 26.79 8.83
N TYR A 32 -28.70 27.97 8.32
CA TYR A 32 -27.82 28.11 7.15
C TYR A 32 -26.42 28.66 7.47
N SER A 33 -26.13 29.03 8.72
CA SER A 33 -24.83 29.62 9.13
C SER A 33 -23.78 28.57 9.54
N GLU A 34 -24.18 27.44 10.14
CA GLU A 34 -23.23 26.46 10.67
C GLU A 34 -22.53 25.63 9.58
N LYS A 35 -23.19 25.34 8.46
CA LYS A 35 -22.57 24.57 7.35
C LYS A 35 -21.40 25.30 6.69
N TYR A 36 -21.45 26.64 6.59
CA TYR A 36 -20.36 27.43 6.02
C TYR A 36 -19.20 27.67 7.01
N SER A 37 -19.49 27.75 8.32
CA SER A 37 -18.46 27.79 9.36
C SER A 37 -17.65 26.49 9.40
N MET A 38 -18.28 25.34 9.18
CA MET A 38 -17.60 24.04 9.16
C MET A 38 -16.77 23.80 7.90
N LEU A 39 -17.25 24.22 6.72
CA LEU A 39 -16.45 24.21 5.49
C LEU A 39 -15.20 25.09 5.64
N ALA A 40 -15.33 26.28 6.23
CA ALA A 40 -14.19 27.14 6.52
C ALA A 40 -13.21 26.50 7.51
N LYS A 41 -13.70 25.78 8.53
CA LYS A 41 -12.85 25.05 9.50
C LYS A 41 -12.14 23.84 8.86
N ALA A 42 -12.81 23.06 8.02
CA ALA A 42 -12.22 21.94 7.31
C ALA A 42 -11.19 22.39 6.25
N PHE A 43 -11.47 23.48 5.54
CA PHE A 43 -10.55 24.09 4.56
C PHE A 43 -9.34 24.74 5.27
N THR A 44 -9.58 25.41 6.39
CA THR A 44 -8.51 25.92 7.26
C THR A 44 -7.68 24.77 7.85
N PHE A 45 -8.29 23.61 8.15
CA PHE A 45 -7.57 22.45 8.68
C PHE A 45 -6.76 21.70 7.60
N LEU A 46 -7.26 21.61 6.37
CA LEU A 46 -6.50 21.11 5.21
C LEU A 46 -5.33 22.04 4.88
N ILE A 47 -5.57 23.36 4.93
CA ILE A 47 -4.52 24.38 4.85
C ILE A 47 -3.59 24.25 6.05
N ILE A 48 -4.04 23.97 7.28
CA ILE A 48 -3.16 23.74 8.44
C ILE A 48 -2.41 22.41 8.30
N LEU A 49 -2.95 21.35 7.71
CA LEU A 49 -2.21 20.10 7.46
C LEU A 49 -1.10 20.33 6.43
N ILE A 50 -1.41 21.05 5.35
CA ILE A 50 -0.47 21.43 4.29
C ILE A 50 0.54 22.48 4.78
N CYS A 51 0.08 23.47 5.54
CA CYS A 51 0.88 24.57 6.07
C CYS A 51 1.61 24.18 7.36
N SER A 52 1.20 23.21 8.17
CA SER A 52 1.98 22.78 9.35
C SER A 52 3.24 22.03 8.93
N SER A 53 3.19 21.28 7.81
CA SER A 53 4.38 20.73 7.17
C SER A 53 5.28 21.77 6.51
N VAL A 54 4.73 22.94 6.13
CA VAL A 54 5.47 24.03 5.44
C VAL A 54 5.94 25.13 6.40
N LEU A 55 5.19 25.45 7.45
CA LEU A 55 5.45 26.50 8.45
C LEU A 55 6.44 26.02 9.51
N HIS A 56 6.48 24.73 9.86
CA HIS A 56 7.58 24.19 10.67
C HIS A 56 8.92 24.12 9.90
N ALA A 57 8.90 24.27 8.56
CA ALA A 57 10.12 24.38 7.75
C ALA A 57 10.59 25.84 7.60
N ALA A 58 9.79 26.80 8.06
CA ALA A 58 10.05 28.22 7.97
C ALA A 58 10.08 28.88 9.36
N ASP A 59 10.77 28.29 10.34
CA ASP A 59 11.25 29.08 11.49
C ASP A 59 12.39 28.39 12.27
N GLU A 60 13.62 28.84 12.00
CA GLU A 60 14.69 28.95 13.01
C GLU A 60 15.66 30.06 12.56
N LYS A 61 15.12 31.25 12.28
CA LYS A 61 15.81 32.55 12.40
C LYS A 61 14.91 33.70 11.95
N ALA A 62 14.60 34.54 12.94
CA ALA A 62 14.19 35.94 12.87
C ALA A 62 12.73 36.23 12.48
N LEU A 63 11.96 36.69 13.47
CA LEU A 63 11.46 38.07 13.50
C LEU A 63 10.95 38.43 14.90
N ALA A 64 11.77 39.20 15.62
CA ALA A 64 11.29 40.06 16.69
C ALA A 64 10.73 41.34 16.05
N VAL A 65 9.45 41.63 16.24
CA VAL A 65 8.89 42.96 15.93
C VAL A 65 7.98 43.42 17.07
N SER A 66 8.33 44.60 17.57
CA SER A 66 7.67 45.39 18.61
C SER A 66 6.33 45.97 18.12
N PRO A 67 5.35 46.27 18.99
CA PRO A 67 4.04 46.76 18.56
C PRO A 67 4.08 48.29 18.37
N VAL A 68 3.66 48.77 17.20
CA VAL A 68 3.30 50.18 16.99
C VAL A 68 1.92 50.26 16.33
N MET A 69 1.18 51.25 16.82
CA MET A 69 -0.26 51.47 16.71
C MET A 69 -0.82 51.64 15.30
N GLN A 70 -2.13 51.34 15.26
CA GLN A 70 -3.17 51.82 14.35
C GLN A 70 -2.84 53.08 13.55
N ASP A 71 -2.96 52.99 12.23
CA ASP A 71 -3.62 54.04 11.45
C ASP A 71 -4.32 53.44 10.22
N THR A 72 -5.58 53.79 10.06
CA THR A 72 -6.50 53.31 9.01
C THR A 72 -6.61 54.37 7.94
N SER A 73 -5.80 54.28 6.88
CA SER A 73 -6.14 54.80 5.55
C SER A 73 -5.09 54.43 4.50
N CYS A 74 -5.38 53.45 3.65
CA CYS A 74 -4.65 53.27 2.38
C CYS A 74 -5.68 53.17 1.23
N PRO A 75 -5.84 54.21 0.39
CA PRO A 75 -6.79 54.24 -0.72
C PRO A 75 -6.32 53.50 -1.99
N THR A 76 -5.27 52.68 -1.92
CA THR A 76 -4.69 52.00 -3.09
C THR A 76 -4.36 50.54 -2.78
N CYS A 77 -5.37 49.76 -2.42
CA CYS A 77 -5.36 48.32 -2.67
C CYS A 77 -5.94 48.10 -4.07
N ALA A 78 -5.05 48.19 -5.07
CA ALA A 78 -5.34 47.78 -6.42
C ALA A 78 -5.78 46.30 -6.43
N ALA A 79 -6.76 46.02 -7.28
CA ALA A 79 -7.44 44.75 -7.44
C ALA A 79 -6.49 43.54 -7.42
N ILE A 80 -6.77 42.59 -6.53
CA ILE A 80 -6.40 41.18 -6.73
C ILE A 80 -7.16 40.74 -7.99
N PRO A 81 -6.49 40.18 -9.02
CA PRO A 81 -7.19 39.78 -10.24
C PRO A 81 -8.25 38.74 -9.94
N ASN A 82 -9.47 39.00 -10.42
CA ASN A 82 -10.64 38.13 -10.37
C ASN A 82 -10.50 36.89 -11.31
N SER A 83 -9.30 36.29 -11.40
CA SER A 83 -9.04 35.13 -12.27
C SER A 83 -9.16 33.77 -11.57
N PHE A 84 -9.84 33.71 -10.42
CA PHE A 84 -10.39 32.46 -9.87
C PHE A 84 -11.84 32.24 -10.33
N GLN A 85 -12.12 32.52 -11.61
CA GLN A 85 -13.31 31.95 -12.25
C GLN A 85 -13.01 30.51 -12.66
N THR A 86 -13.56 29.59 -11.87
CA THR A 86 -13.55 28.15 -12.12
C THR A 86 -14.42 27.81 -13.33
N ASN A 87 -13.91 28.05 -14.53
CA ASN A 87 -14.31 27.30 -15.71
C ASN A 87 -13.47 26.02 -15.76
N THR A 88 -13.75 25.09 -14.84
CA THR A 88 -13.38 23.70 -15.02
C THR A 88 -14.68 22.96 -15.29
N GLU A 89 -14.90 22.63 -16.56
CA GLU A 89 -15.70 21.46 -16.91
C GLU A 89 -15.23 20.32 -15.99
N VAL A 90 -16.17 19.80 -15.19
CA VAL A 90 -15.95 18.66 -14.32
C VAL A 90 -15.79 17.45 -15.23
N GLY A 91 -14.58 17.28 -15.77
CA GLY A 91 -14.20 16.08 -16.48
C GLY A 91 -14.43 14.89 -15.55
N ALA A 92 -15.19 13.91 -16.02
CA ALA A 92 -15.32 12.64 -15.35
C ALA A 92 -13.91 12.08 -15.02
N GLY A 93 -13.66 11.78 -13.74
CA GLY A 93 -12.81 10.67 -13.34
C GLY A 93 -11.30 10.89 -13.16
N LYS A 94 -10.82 12.03 -12.63
CA LYS A 94 -9.48 12.00 -12.01
C LYS A 94 -9.58 11.36 -10.63
N SER A 95 -8.80 10.29 -10.40
CA SER A 95 -8.72 9.60 -9.12
C SER A 95 -8.33 10.57 -7.98
N ALA A 96 -8.70 10.24 -6.74
CA ALA A 96 -8.29 11.00 -5.56
C ALA A 96 -6.75 11.05 -5.44
N LEU A 97 -6.07 9.98 -5.81
CA LEU A 97 -4.61 9.87 -5.84
C LEU A 97 -3.99 10.85 -6.84
N THR A 98 -4.39 10.82 -8.11
CA THR A 98 -3.83 11.73 -9.14
C THR A 98 -4.11 13.17 -8.79
N SER A 99 -5.32 13.48 -8.31
CA SER A 99 -5.69 14.82 -7.86
C SER A 99 -4.83 15.30 -6.68
N THR A 100 -4.53 14.41 -5.74
CA THR A 100 -3.68 14.70 -4.58
C THR A 100 -2.21 14.88 -4.99
N GLY A 101 -1.71 14.04 -5.89
CA GLY A 101 -0.36 14.16 -6.46
C GLY A 101 -0.17 15.50 -7.20
N GLU A 102 -1.13 15.89 -8.05
CA GLU A 102 -1.11 17.19 -8.72
C GLU A 102 -1.12 18.37 -7.73
N ALA A 103 -1.94 18.28 -6.68
CA ALA A 103 -1.99 19.31 -5.64
C ALA A 103 -0.68 19.42 -4.85
N ALA A 104 -0.10 18.29 -4.44
CA ALA A 104 1.19 18.23 -3.76
C ALA A 104 2.30 18.84 -4.63
N GLN A 105 2.36 18.48 -5.91
CA GLN A 105 3.36 19.03 -6.82
C GLN A 105 3.22 20.55 -6.97
N ARG A 106 1.99 21.07 -7.07
CA ARG A 106 1.74 22.52 -7.12
C ARG A 106 2.24 23.21 -5.85
N ILE A 107 1.94 22.68 -4.66
CA ILE A 107 2.40 23.23 -3.38
C ILE A 107 3.93 23.24 -3.32
N ILE A 108 4.57 22.11 -3.68
CA ILE A 108 6.03 22.00 -3.67
C ILE A 108 6.66 23.02 -4.63
N ASN A 109 6.05 23.26 -5.79
CA ASN A 109 6.56 24.23 -6.75
C ASN A 109 6.55 25.67 -6.20
N TYR A 110 5.64 26.01 -5.28
CA TYR A 110 5.59 27.31 -4.60
C TYR A 110 6.63 27.47 -3.48
N LEU A 111 7.25 26.38 -2.99
CA LEU A 111 8.28 26.48 -1.97
C LEU A 111 9.54 27.18 -2.54
N PRO A 112 10.26 27.97 -1.71
CA PRO A 112 11.55 28.51 -2.11
C PRO A 112 12.52 27.38 -2.42
N ASN A 113 13.45 27.64 -3.35
CA ASN A 113 14.49 26.66 -3.67
C ASN A 113 15.35 26.40 -2.42
N GLY A 114 15.49 25.12 -2.06
CA GLY A 114 16.18 24.71 -0.85
C GLY A 114 16.03 23.21 -0.59
N ASP A 115 16.54 22.77 0.55
CA ASP A 115 16.54 21.37 0.98
C ASP A 115 15.13 20.80 1.10
N THR A 116 14.19 21.56 1.69
CA THR A 116 12.80 21.16 1.84
C THR A 116 12.13 20.89 0.49
N LYS A 117 12.24 21.82 -0.46
CA LYS A 117 11.64 21.68 -1.79
C LYS A 117 12.21 20.46 -2.53
N ARG A 118 13.53 20.32 -2.54
CA ARG A 118 14.25 19.21 -3.18
C ARG A 118 13.88 17.85 -2.56
N GLY A 119 13.85 17.77 -1.23
CA GLY A 119 13.47 16.55 -0.53
C GLY A 119 12.03 16.14 -0.81
N LEU A 120 11.09 17.08 -0.83
CA LEU A 120 9.68 16.82 -1.16
C LEU A 120 9.48 16.45 -2.64
N GLN A 121 10.20 17.09 -3.57
CA GLN A 121 10.19 16.69 -4.98
C GLN A 121 10.67 15.26 -5.16
N GLN A 122 11.83 14.91 -4.59
CA GLN A 122 12.33 13.53 -4.67
C GLN A 122 11.36 12.54 -4.02
N TYR A 123 10.71 12.92 -2.91
CA TYR A 123 9.69 12.09 -2.28
C TYR A 123 8.52 11.81 -3.23
N VAL A 124 7.97 12.84 -3.89
CA VAL A 124 6.89 12.69 -4.87
C VAL A 124 7.33 11.87 -6.08
N ASP A 125 8.55 12.08 -6.58
CA ASP A 125 9.12 11.34 -7.71
C ASP A 125 9.28 9.84 -7.40
N ILE A 126 9.68 9.49 -6.18
CA ILE A 126 9.81 8.09 -5.73
C ILE A 126 8.43 7.47 -5.48
N VAL A 127 7.51 8.19 -4.81
CA VAL A 127 6.15 7.70 -4.59
C VAL A 127 5.45 7.46 -5.91
N GLY A 128 5.71 8.28 -6.93
CA GLY A 128 5.30 8.05 -8.32
C GLY A 128 3.80 7.75 -8.44
N ALA A 129 2.95 8.76 -8.21
CA ALA A 129 1.49 8.59 -8.22
C ALA A 129 0.95 7.92 -9.51
N ASP A 130 1.64 8.11 -10.65
CA ASP A 130 1.29 7.52 -11.93
C ASP A 130 1.54 6.01 -12.02
N ALA A 131 2.29 5.42 -11.07
CA ALA A 131 2.55 3.99 -11.00
C ALA A 131 1.37 3.18 -10.44
N TYR A 132 0.30 3.85 -9.99
CA TYR A 132 -0.89 3.21 -9.43
C TYR A 132 -2.03 3.22 -10.45
N GLU A 133 -2.68 2.06 -10.64
CA GLU A 133 -3.80 1.89 -11.58
C GLU A 133 -5.13 2.51 -11.10
N GLY A 134 -5.11 3.29 -10.02
CA GLY A 134 -6.28 3.96 -9.45
C GLY A 134 -6.25 4.02 -7.92
N ASP A 135 -7.28 4.61 -7.32
CA ASP A 135 -7.38 4.78 -5.86
C ASP A 135 -7.37 3.44 -5.11
N ASN A 136 -7.96 2.39 -5.69
CA ASN A 136 -7.99 1.05 -5.09
C ASN A 136 -6.63 0.35 -5.11
N ALA A 137 -5.70 0.77 -5.97
CA ALA A 137 -4.34 0.25 -5.98
C ALA A 137 -3.52 0.82 -4.81
N VAL A 138 -3.90 2.00 -4.29
CA VAL A 138 -3.21 2.65 -3.16
C VAL A 138 -3.31 1.76 -1.93
N GLY A 139 -2.16 1.19 -1.56
CA GLY A 139 -2.03 0.34 -0.38
C GLY A 139 -2.40 -1.10 -0.51
N THR A 140 -2.54 -1.52 -1.75
CA THR A 140 -2.40 -2.91 -2.14
C THR A 140 -0.94 -3.20 -2.48
N THR A 141 -0.24 -2.23 -3.08
CA THR A 141 1.18 -2.31 -3.46
C THR A 141 1.89 -0.98 -3.22
N ASN A 142 3.22 -1.01 -3.08
CA ASN A 142 4.11 0.15 -3.09
C ASN A 142 4.75 0.32 -4.49
N ALA A 143 3.90 0.31 -5.52
CA ALA A 143 4.31 0.25 -6.92
C ALA A 143 5.29 1.35 -7.34
N GLY A 144 5.13 2.59 -6.84
CA GLY A 144 6.06 3.67 -7.15
C GLY A 144 7.48 3.43 -6.61
N ILE A 145 7.60 2.96 -5.37
CA ILE A 145 8.89 2.61 -4.76
C ILE A 145 9.51 1.41 -5.50
N ALA A 146 8.69 0.40 -5.83
CA ALA A 146 9.12 -0.76 -6.62
C ALA A 146 9.68 -0.33 -7.98
N ALA A 147 8.98 0.56 -8.68
CA ALA A 147 9.40 1.08 -9.98
C ALA A 147 10.67 1.93 -9.86
N PHE A 148 10.82 2.72 -8.79
CA PHE A 148 12.05 3.46 -8.51
C PHE A 148 13.25 2.51 -8.36
N PHE A 149 13.15 1.48 -7.54
CA PHE A 149 14.24 0.52 -7.37
C PHE A 149 14.51 -0.30 -8.63
N SER A 150 13.46 -0.73 -9.34
CA SER A 150 13.60 -1.48 -10.60
C SER A 150 14.37 -0.68 -11.64
N ARG A 151 14.09 0.63 -11.78
CA ARG A 151 14.87 1.52 -12.66
C ARG A 151 16.32 1.67 -12.20
N LYS A 152 16.56 1.89 -10.90
CA LYS A 152 17.92 2.01 -10.35
C LYS A 152 18.74 0.73 -10.53
N PHE A 153 18.11 -0.43 -10.42
CA PHE A 153 18.74 -1.74 -10.53
C PHE A 153 19.03 -2.16 -11.98
N SER A 154 18.09 -1.91 -12.90
CA SER A 154 18.20 -2.32 -14.31
C SER A 154 19.08 -1.39 -15.15
N ASP A 155 19.23 -0.12 -14.76
CA ASP A 155 20.07 0.85 -15.50
C ASP A 155 21.54 0.36 -15.57
N PRO A 156 22.09 0.12 -16.77
CA PRO A 156 23.49 -0.31 -16.94
C PRO A 156 24.51 0.64 -16.32
N LYS A 157 24.18 1.94 -16.18
CA LYS A 157 25.05 2.94 -15.52
C LYS A 157 25.14 2.72 -14.01
N ASN A 158 24.23 1.95 -13.43
CA ASN A 158 24.17 1.63 -12.01
C ASN A 158 24.55 0.17 -11.72
N SER A 159 25.41 -0.46 -12.55
CA SER A 159 25.83 -1.85 -12.34
C SER A 159 26.39 -2.12 -10.92
N CYS A 160 27.07 -1.13 -10.34
CA CYS A 160 27.53 -1.16 -8.94
C CYS A 160 26.39 -1.36 -7.92
N VAL A 161 25.22 -0.75 -8.15
CA VAL A 161 24.04 -0.92 -7.30
C VAL A 161 23.56 -2.36 -7.35
N ARG A 162 23.46 -2.90 -8.57
CA ARG A 162 23.10 -4.29 -8.81
C ARG A 162 24.07 -5.26 -8.14
N ASP A 163 25.37 -5.07 -8.33
CA ASP A 163 26.39 -5.97 -7.79
C ASP A 163 26.37 -5.98 -6.25
N ALA A 164 26.22 -4.80 -5.63
CA ALA A 164 26.07 -4.69 -4.17
C ALA A 164 24.76 -5.31 -3.67
N ALA A 165 23.64 -5.14 -4.38
CA ALA A 165 22.37 -5.76 -4.02
C ALA A 165 22.45 -7.29 -4.10
N LEU A 166 22.98 -7.84 -5.20
CA LEU A 166 23.18 -9.29 -5.35
C LEU A 166 24.06 -9.87 -4.25
N SER A 167 25.17 -9.18 -3.93
CA SER A 167 26.07 -9.59 -2.85
C SER A 167 25.39 -9.54 -1.48
N PHE A 168 24.67 -8.45 -1.19
CA PHE A 168 23.95 -8.25 0.06
C PHE A 168 22.87 -9.30 0.27
N TYR A 169 22.01 -9.54 -0.72
CA TYR A 169 20.88 -10.48 -0.58
C TYR A 169 21.33 -11.94 -0.51
N ARG A 170 22.45 -12.30 -1.16
CA ARG A 170 23.09 -13.60 -0.96
C ARG A 170 23.56 -13.80 0.48
N ASP A 171 24.13 -12.77 1.10
CA ASP A 171 24.59 -12.84 2.48
C ASP A 171 23.42 -12.83 3.47
N VAL A 172 22.32 -12.14 3.15
CA VAL A 172 21.05 -12.22 3.90
C VAL A 172 20.56 -13.67 3.91
N GLU A 173 20.49 -14.31 2.75
CA GLU A 173 20.06 -15.70 2.64
C GLU A 173 20.95 -16.64 3.45
N LYS A 174 22.28 -16.47 3.34
CA LYS A 174 23.27 -17.24 4.11
C LYS A 174 23.09 -17.04 5.61
N TYR A 175 22.88 -15.80 6.08
CA TYR A 175 22.66 -15.49 7.48
C TYR A 175 21.40 -16.17 8.02
N LEU A 176 20.28 -16.06 7.28
CA LEU A 176 19.02 -16.69 7.65
C LEU A 176 19.14 -18.22 7.72
N LYS A 177 19.77 -18.86 6.71
CA LYS A 177 20.03 -20.31 6.70
C LYS A 177 20.90 -20.77 7.87
N ALA A 178 21.84 -19.95 8.34
CA ALA A 178 22.74 -20.30 9.44
C ALA A 178 22.09 -20.15 10.83
N LYS A 179 21.15 -19.21 10.99
CA LYS A 179 20.57 -18.85 12.30
C LYS A 179 19.21 -19.46 12.56
N LEU A 180 18.47 -19.79 11.50
CA LEU A 180 17.17 -20.42 11.62
C LEU A 180 17.33 -21.93 11.50
N PRO A 181 16.75 -22.73 12.42
CA PRO A 181 16.75 -24.17 12.27
C PRO A 181 16.12 -24.51 10.91
N GLN A 182 16.81 -25.34 10.12
CA GLN A 182 16.18 -25.94 8.95
C GLN A 182 14.99 -26.73 9.49
N ASP A 183 13.78 -26.33 9.10
CA ASP A 183 12.59 -27.07 9.47
C ASP A 183 12.76 -28.47 8.88
N ALA A 184 12.83 -29.48 9.75
CA ALA A 184 13.05 -30.88 9.38
C ALA A 184 11.93 -31.39 8.44
N ASN A 185 10.83 -30.65 8.29
CA ASN A 185 9.73 -30.94 7.37
C ASN A 185 9.85 -30.26 6.01
N CYS A 186 10.90 -29.48 5.73
CA CYS A 186 11.18 -28.95 4.39
C CYS A 186 11.62 -30.09 3.46
N LYS A 187 10.65 -30.73 2.80
CA LYS A 187 10.96 -31.70 1.74
C LYS A 187 11.45 -30.92 0.51
N PRO A 188 12.56 -31.34 -0.14
CA PRO A 188 12.92 -30.80 -1.45
C PRO A 188 11.74 -31.04 -2.41
N LEU A 189 11.42 -30.02 -3.23
CA LEU A 189 10.44 -30.21 -4.29
C LEU A 189 10.91 -31.36 -5.19
N PRO A 190 10.05 -32.35 -5.50
CA PRO A 190 10.37 -33.35 -6.50
C PRO A 190 10.66 -32.65 -7.84
N GLY A 191 11.69 -33.13 -8.54
CA GLY A 191 12.46 -32.35 -9.51
C GLY A 191 11.75 -31.93 -10.80
N ASN A 192 12.45 -31.05 -11.53
CA ASN A 192 12.20 -30.60 -12.91
C ASN A 192 10.78 -30.08 -13.20
N MET A 193 10.47 -28.87 -12.72
CA MET A 193 9.34 -28.11 -13.24
C MET A 193 9.70 -27.57 -14.64
N ILE A 194 9.02 -28.06 -15.68
CA ILE A 194 9.08 -27.46 -17.01
C ILE A 194 8.11 -26.28 -17.03
N VAL A 195 8.63 -25.06 -16.95
CA VAL A 195 7.83 -23.84 -17.16
C VAL A 195 8.02 -23.41 -18.62
N ALA A 196 6.92 -23.36 -19.38
CA ALA A 196 6.90 -22.89 -20.77
C ALA A 196 7.92 -23.56 -21.71
N GLY A 197 8.15 -24.87 -21.56
CA GLY A 197 9.04 -25.63 -22.45
C GLY A 197 10.54 -25.35 -22.26
N LYS A 198 10.94 -24.54 -21.27
CA LYS A 198 12.32 -24.45 -20.80
C LYS A 198 12.51 -25.40 -19.62
N SER A 199 13.39 -26.37 -19.80
CA SER A 199 13.99 -27.08 -18.67
C SER A 199 14.85 -26.07 -17.92
N VAL A 200 14.34 -25.55 -16.81
CA VAL A 200 15.17 -24.81 -15.86
C VAL A 200 15.90 -25.87 -15.05
N SER A 201 17.20 -26.01 -15.28
CA SER A 201 18.07 -26.83 -14.42
C SER A 201 18.10 -26.18 -13.05
N THR A 202 17.26 -26.65 -12.13
CA THR A 202 17.27 -26.28 -10.72
C THR A 202 18.45 -26.97 -10.03
N THR A 203 19.68 -26.65 -10.40
CA THR A 203 20.84 -26.94 -9.54
C THR A 203 20.80 -26.10 -8.27
N ASP A 204 20.02 -25.02 -8.27
CA ASP A 204 19.49 -24.41 -7.06
C ASP A 204 18.28 -25.20 -6.59
N THR A 205 18.52 -26.09 -5.63
CA THR A 205 17.50 -26.80 -4.87
C THR A 205 16.58 -25.80 -4.19
N ALA A 206 15.54 -25.36 -4.91
CA ALA A 206 14.41 -24.70 -4.31
C ALA A 206 13.70 -25.73 -3.42
N THR A 207 14.15 -25.82 -2.16
CA THR A 207 13.39 -26.47 -1.11
C THR A 207 12.15 -25.62 -0.92
N SER A 208 11.02 -26.00 -1.55
CA SER A 208 9.75 -25.56 -0.99
C SER A 208 9.57 -26.34 0.30
N CYS A 209 10.08 -25.78 1.39
CA CYS A 209 9.23 -25.74 2.56
C CYS A 209 7.88 -25.26 2.01
N ALA A 210 6.81 -26.02 2.18
CA ALA A 210 5.50 -25.40 2.12
C ALA A 210 5.58 -24.34 3.22
N GLU A 211 6.03 -23.13 2.87
CA GLU A 211 5.92 -21.98 3.74
C GLU A 211 4.42 -21.93 3.95
N PRO A 212 3.93 -22.26 5.16
CA PRO A 212 2.51 -22.50 5.37
C PRO A 212 1.76 -21.34 4.72
N ASP A 213 0.83 -21.64 3.80
CA ASP A 213 0.10 -20.71 2.93
C ASP A 213 0.00 -19.32 3.53
N ARG A 214 0.91 -18.38 3.18
CA ARG A 214 1.04 -17.07 3.86
C ARG A 214 0.46 -17.13 5.27
N ALA A 215 0.91 -18.07 6.10
CA ALA A 215 0.50 -18.16 7.48
C ALA A 215 1.22 -16.97 8.03
N GLY A 216 0.55 -15.82 7.93
CA GLY A 216 1.33 -14.67 7.54
C GLY A 216 2.25 -14.33 8.67
N LEU A 217 3.02 -13.28 8.51
CA LEU A 217 3.79 -12.72 9.60
C LEU A 217 2.92 -12.49 10.90
N TYR A 218 1.58 -12.67 10.82
CA TYR A 218 0.48 -12.77 11.80
C TYR A 218 0.50 -13.97 12.77
N ALA A 219 1.32 -15.01 12.59
CA ALA A 219 1.45 -16.08 13.60
C ALA A 219 2.21 -15.55 14.84
N THR A 220 1.52 -14.76 15.66
CA THR A 220 1.94 -14.32 17.01
C THR A 220 3.39 -13.85 17.10
N VAL A 221 3.84 -12.99 16.18
CA VAL A 221 5.22 -12.48 16.19
C VAL A 221 6.20 -13.64 16.01
N GLY A 222 7.10 -13.56 15.04
CA GLY A 222 8.24 -14.48 14.99
C GLY A 222 9.20 -14.35 16.18
N ALA A 223 8.74 -13.93 17.37
CA ALA A 223 9.47 -14.03 18.62
C ALA A 223 10.01 -15.45 18.80
N ASP A 224 9.21 -16.52 18.61
CA ASP A 224 9.75 -17.88 18.78
C ASP A 224 10.53 -18.40 17.57
N ARG A 225 10.09 -18.10 16.34
CA ARG A 225 10.76 -18.56 15.10
C ARG A 225 12.07 -17.82 14.84
N PHE A 226 12.14 -16.53 15.19
CA PHE A 226 13.24 -15.62 14.90
C PHE A 226 13.95 -15.10 16.16
N LYS A 227 13.70 -15.64 17.36
CA LYS A 227 14.46 -15.30 18.60
C LYS A 227 15.98 -15.43 18.45
N ASN A 228 16.44 -16.28 17.53
CA ASN A 228 17.86 -16.51 17.28
C ASN A 228 18.49 -15.43 16.38
N LEU A 229 17.69 -14.51 15.81
CA LEU A 229 18.19 -13.38 15.05
C LEU A 229 18.55 -12.24 16.01
N GLU A 230 19.78 -11.74 15.88
CA GLU A 230 20.26 -10.64 16.72
C GLU A 230 19.57 -9.32 16.32
N PRO A 231 19.10 -8.49 17.27
CA PRO A 231 18.55 -7.19 16.93
C PRO A 231 19.53 -6.34 16.11
N GLY A 232 19.08 -5.79 14.99
CA GLY A 232 19.89 -4.98 14.07
C GLY A 232 20.75 -5.77 13.08
N TRP A 233 20.61 -7.11 13.00
CA TRP A 233 21.43 -7.94 12.13
C TRP A 233 21.39 -7.50 10.65
N LEU A 234 20.22 -7.12 10.15
CA LEU A 234 20.04 -6.73 8.75
C LEU A 234 20.67 -5.36 8.49
N TRP A 235 20.47 -4.42 9.42
CA TRP A 235 21.14 -3.12 9.36
C TRP A 235 22.66 -3.25 9.35
N LYS A 236 23.21 -4.07 10.26
CA LYS A 236 24.65 -4.33 10.33
C LYS A 236 25.19 -4.89 9.01
N LEU A 237 24.52 -5.91 8.45
CA LEU A 237 24.93 -6.49 7.18
C LEU A 237 24.87 -5.47 6.04
N ALA A 238 23.81 -4.65 5.97
CA ALA A 238 23.71 -3.60 4.96
C ALA A 238 24.80 -2.53 5.10
N MET A 239 25.20 -2.18 6.33
CA MET A 239 26.32 -1.27 6.60
C MET A 239 27.66 -1.82 6.08
N GLU A 240 27.89 -3.13 6.20
CA GLU A 240 29.08 -3.78 5.67
C GLU A 240 29.13 -3.69 4.12
N HIS A 241 28.03 -4.03 3.44
CA HIS A 241 27.91 -3.97 1.97
C HIS A 241 27.90 -2.54 1.40
N SER A 242 27.66 -1.54 2.24
CA SER A 242 27.64 -0.13 1.87
C SER A 242 28.88 0.65 2.33
N LYS A 243 29.95 -0.03 2.76
CA LYS A 243 31.20 0.59 3.25
C LYS A 243 30.94 1.60 4.37
N ASN A 244 30.03 1.26 5.28
CA ASN A 244 29.57 2.10 6.39
C ASN A 244 28.88 3.41 5.98
N ASP A 245 28.35 3.52 4.76
CA ASP A 245 27.48 4.63 4.39
C ASP A 245 26.01 4.32 4.72
N PRO A 246 25.41 4.97 5.73
CA PRO A 246 24.06 4.63 6.19
C PRO A 246 22.98 4.87 5.13
N ASN A 247 23.22 5.82 4.24
CA ASN A 247 22.31 6.16 3.15
C ASN A 247 22.22 5.03 2.13
N SER A 248 23.39 4.52 1.71
CA SER A 248 23.51 3.35 0.84
C SER A 248 23.04 2.05 1.54
N ALA A 249 23.29 1.88 2.84
CA ALA A 249 22.78 0.74 3.62
C ALA A 249 21.24 0.69 3.59
N MET A 250 20.59 1.82 3.87
CA MET A 250 19.13 1.91 3.83
C MET A 250 18.58 1.71 2.42
N PHE A 251 19.30 2.15 1.39
CA PHE A 251 18.92 1.87 0.00
C PHE A 251 18.91 0.36 -0.28
N LEU A 252 19.95 -0.38 0.11
CA LEU A 252 20.03 -1.83 -0.06
C LEU A 252 18.89 -2.55 0.67
N ILE A 253 18.57 -2.14 1.90
CA ILE A 253 17.44 -2.72 2.64
C ILE A 253 16.11 -2.39 1.96
N GLY A 254 15.95 -1.13 1.54
CA GLY A 254 14.73 -0.61 0.95
C GLY A 254 14.28 -1.39 -0.28
N MET A 255 15.22 -1.86 -1.11
CA MET A 255 14.95 -2.58 -2.36
C MET A 255 13.93 -3.72 -2.20
N CYS A 256 14.13 -4.62 -1.24
CA CYS A 256 13.18 -5.70 -0.95
C CYS A 256 12.33 -5.45 0.30
N GLY A 257 12.67 -4.44 1.12
CA GLY A 257 11.98 -4.16 2.39
C GLY A 257 10.69 -3.38 2.26
N HIS A 258 10.56 -2.56 1.22
CA HIS A 258 9.45 -1.63 1.11
C HIS A 258 8.09 -2.30 0.94
N ASP A 259 8.01 -3.55 0.47
CA ASP A 259 6.75 -4.29 0.23
C ASP A 259 6.98 -5.80 0.53
N ASP A 260 5.91 -6.55 0.76
CA ASP A 260 5.91 -8.01 0.95
C ASP A 260 5.14 -8.77 -0.16
N THR A 261 4.57 -8.03 -1.11
CA THR A 261 3.77 -8.53 -2.24
C THR A 261 4.25 -8.02 -3.59
N ALA A 262 4.72 -6.77 -3.65
CA ALA A 262 5.11 -6.08 -4.87
C ALA A 262 6.51 -5.46 -4.71
N GLN A 263 7.50 -6.30 -4.49
CA GLN A 263 8.90 -5.91 -4.23
C GLN A 263 9.63 -5.40 -5.47
N GLY A 264 8.98 -5.38 -6.64
CA GLY A 264 9.57 -5.03 -7.93
C GLY A 264 10.12 -6.24 -8.68
N GLU A 265 10.31 -6.08 -9.98
CA GLU A 265 10.94 -7.08 -10.85
C GLU A 265 12.41 -6.69 -11.06
N PHE A 266 13.30 -7.24 -10.23
CA PHE A 266 14.74 -6.99 -10.33
C PHE A 266 15.37 -7.88 -11.39
N SER A 267 15.08 -7.58 -12.66
CA SER A 267 15.72 -8.26 -13.81
C SER A 267 16.74 -7.36 -14.51
N TRP A 268 17.73 -7.97 -15.13
CA TRP A 268 18.71 -7.26 -15.96
C TRP A 268 19.23 -8.15 -17.09
N ASP A 269 19.68 -7.49 -18.16
CA ASP A 269 20.41 -8.11 -19.25
C ASP A 269 21.89 -8.23 -18.90
N ASP A 270 22.35 -9.45 -18.63
CA ASP A 270 23.74 -9.78 -18.39
C ASP A 270 24.45 -10.02 -19.73
N ASN A 271 25.23 -9.04 -20.16
CA ASN A 271 26.07 -9.10 -21.36
C ASN A 271 27.55 -9.36 -21.02
N SER A 272 27.85 -9.84 -19.82
CA SER A 272 29.22 -10.18 -19.42
C SER A 272 29.78 -11.32 -20.29
N PRO A 273 31.11 -11.43 -20.42
CA PRO A 273 31.73 -12.55 -21.12
C PRO A 273 31.24 -13.92 -20.61
N ALA A 274 31.05 -14.06 -19.30
CA ALA A 274 30.54 -15.30 -18.68
C ALA A 274 29.10 -15.63 -19.14
N ALA A 275 28.22 -14.64 -19.22
CA ALA A 275 26.86 -14.85 -19.74
C ALA A 275 26.85 -15.20 -21.24
N LEU A 276 27.74 -14.57 -22.02
CA LEU A 276 27.91 -14.92 -23.43
C LEU A 276 28.49 -16.33 -23.62
N ASP A 277 29.39 -16.75 -22.74
CA ASP A 277 29.91 -18.13 -22.72
C ASP A 277 28.81 -19.13 -22.37
N GLU A 278 27.93 -18.83 -21.40
CA GLU A 278 26.75 -19.65 -21.10
C GLU A 278 25.84 -19.81 -22.33
N ILE A 279 25.57 -18.73 -23.07
CA ILE A 279 24.79 -18.79 -24.32
C ILE A 279 25.49 -19.69 -25.36
N ARG A 280 26.82 -19.58 -25.49
CA ARG A 280 27.60 -20.40 -26.42
C ARG A 280 27.57 -21.88 -26.04
N GLU A 281 27.69 -22.19 -24.75
CA GLU A 281 27.62 -23.55 -24.22
C GLU A 281 26.23 -24.17 -24.44
N GLN A 282 25.17 -23.43 -24.10
CA GLN A 282 23.79 -23.86 -24.38
C GLN A 282 23.55 -24.08 -25.88
N CYS A 283 24.05 -23.19 -26.73
CA CYS A 283 23.97 -23.32 -28.19
C CYS A 283 24.72 -24.57 -28.68
N ALA A 284 25.90 -24.86 -28.13
CA ALA A 284 26.70 -26.04 -28.47
C ALA A 284 25.98 -27.35 -28.06
N GLU A 285 25.36 -27.38 -26.89
CA GLU A 285 24.60 -28.54 -26.41
C GLU A 285 23.34 -28.78 -27.26
N LEU A 286 22.56 -27.74 -27.58
CA LEU A 286 21.42 -27.89 -28.48
C LEU A 286 21.82 -28.35 -29.88
N LYS A 287 22.96 -27.89 -30.41
CA LYS A 287 23.52 -28.38 -31.69
C LYS A 287 23.87 -29.86 -31.63
N LYS A 288 24.40 -30.34 -30.49
CA LYS A 288 24.69 -31.75 -30.26
C LYS A 288 23.40 -32.58 -30.23
N GLN A 289 22.37 -32.14 -29.51
CA GLN A 289 21.07 -32.80 -29.46
C GLN A 289 20.38 -32.83 -30.83
N LYS A 290 20.40 -31.71 -31.55
CA LYS A 290 19.86 -31.63 -32.91
C LYS A 290 20.54 -32.64 -33.84
N LYS A 291 21.88 -32.77 -33.75
CA LYS A 291 22.65 -33.75 -34.54
C LYS A 291 22.22 -35.20 -34.25
N LEU A 292 21.86 -35.53 -33.00
CA LEU A 292 21.33 -36.85 -32.65
C LEU A 292 19.98 -37.09 -33.34
N TYR A 293 19.03 -36.15 -33.27
CA TYR A 293 17.75 -36.27 -33.95
C TYR A 293 17.88 -36.28 -35.49
N ASP A 294 18.80 -35.50 -36.06
CA ASP A 294 19.07 -35.53 -37.50
C ASP A 294 19.62 -36.90 -37.95
N ASN A 295 20.43 -37.55 -37.11
CA ASN A 295 20.90 -38.92 -37.37
C ASN A 295 19.77 -39.94 -37.20
N GLU A 296 18.95 -39.83 -36.16
CA GLU A 296 17.78 -40.68 -35.94
C GLU A 296 16.80 -40.58 -37.12
N ILE A 297 16.52 -39.37 -37.63
CA ILE A 297 15.69 -39.17 -38.82
C ILE A 297 16.29 -39.91 -40.03
N LYS A 298 17.61 -39.87 -40.22
CA LYS A 298 18.28 -40.58 -41.32
C LYS A 298 18.17 -42.10 -41.18
N GLU A 299 18.40 -42.63 -39.98
CA GLU A 299 18.30 -44.06 -39.67
C GLU A 299 16.86 -44.56 -39.85
N LEU A 300 15.88 -43.88 -39.26
CA LEU A 300 14.47 -44.21 -39.38
C LEU A 300 13.97 -44.14 -40.84
N SER A 301 14.45 -43.17 -41.62
CA SER A 301 14.08 -43.03 -43.03
C SER A 301 14.71 -44.07 -43.95
N ALA A 302 15.75 -44.80 -43.50
CA ALA A 302 16.40 -45.85 -44.28
C ALA A 302 15.67 -47.20 -44.21
N HIS A 303 14.74 -47.37 -43.26
CA HIS A 303 13.98 -48.59 -43.08
C HIS A 303 12.55 -48.43 -43.62
N PRO A 304 12.12 -49.24 -44.62
CA PRO A 304 10.82 -49.09 -45.28
C PRO A 304 9.62 -49.41 -44.37
N ASP A 305 9.83 -50.15 -43.28
CA ASP A 305 8.78 -50.53 -42.32
C ASP A 305 8.65 -49.55 -41.13
N THR A 306 9.39 -48.45 -41.12
CA THR A 306 9.42 -47.52 -39.98
C THR A 306 8.11 -46.78 -39.80
N ASN A 307 7.70 -46.63 -38.54
CA ASN A 307 6.53 -45.86 -38.16
C ASN A 307 6.69 -44.38 -38.54
N ALA A 308 5.91 -43.91 -39.51
CA ALA A 308 5.89 -42.52 -39.97
C ALA A 308 5.70 -41.50 -38.83
N THR A 309 5.03 -41.89 -37.74
CA THR A 309 4.84 -41.08 -36.55
C THR A 309 6.15 -40.78 -35.83
N GLN A 310 7.07 -41.75 -35.74
CA GLN A 310 8.38 -41.56 -35.10
C GLN A 310 9.25 -40.59 -35.91
N ILE A 311 9.25 -40.71 -37.24
CA ILE A 311 9.94 -39.79 -38.14
C ILE A 311 9.36 -38.38 -38.02
N ALA A 312 8.03 -38.25 -37.99
CA ALA A 312 7.37 -36.95 -37.82
C ALA A 312 7.72 -36.30 -36.48
N PHE A 313 7.72 -37.07 -35.39
CA PHE A 313 8.13 -36.60 -34.07
C PHE A 313 9.59 -36.12 -34.06
N ALA A 314 10.53 -36.94 -34.55
CA ALA A 314 11.95 -36.57 -34.60
C ALA A 314 12.19 -35.30 -35.45
N LYS A 315 11.51 -35.17 -36.60
CA LYS A 315 11.55 -33.95 -37.45
C LYS A 315 11.01 -32.72 -36.72
N SER A 316 9.89 -32.86 -36.01
CA SER A 316 9.31 -31.79 -35.21
C SER A 316 10.30 -31.32 -34.14
N THR A 317 10.89 -32.26 -33.39
CA THR A 317 11.88 -31.96 -32.35
C THR A 317 13.14 -31.31 -32.92
N SER A 318 13.70 -31.81 -34.03
CA SER A 318 14.85 -31.18 -34.70
C SER A 318 14.55 -29.75 -35.18
N THR A 319 13.33 -29.50 -35.65
CA THR A 319 12.88 -28.15 -36.06
C THR A 319 12.81 -27.20 -34.86
N VAL A 320 12.24 -27.64 -33.74
CA VAL A 320 12.19 -26.86 -32.49
C VAL A 320 13.60 -26.55 -31.99
N LEU A 321 14.51 -27.53 -31.98
CA LEU A 321 15.92 -27.32 -31.60
C LEU A 321 16.61 -26.30 -32.51
N ASN A 322 16.36 -26.34 -33.83
CA ASN A 322 16.92 -25.36 -34.77
C ASN A 322 16.41 -23.94 -34.50
N MET A 323 15.13 -23.78 -34.16
CA MET A 323 14.56 -22.49 -33.76
C MET A 323 15.22 -21.97 -32.47
N GLN A 324 15.39 -22.82 -31.46
CA GLN A 324 16.06 -22.45 -30.20
C GLN A 324 17.54 -22.09 -30.41
N ILE A 325 18.26 -22.84 -31.25
CA ILE A 325 19.64 -22.50 -31.64
C ILE A 325 19.69 -21.12 -32.30
N SER A 326 18.80 -20.87 -33.27
CA SER A 326 18.73 -19.59 -33.96
C SER A 326 18.39 -18.43 -33.01
N GLN A 327 17.50 -18.67 -32.05
CA GLN A 327 17.20 -17.70 -30.99
C GLN A 327 18.45 -17.40 -30.15
N LEU A 328 19.11 -18.42 -29.60
CA LEU A 328 20.33 -18.23 -28.78
C LEU A 328 21.47 -17.55 -29.54
N GLN A 329 21.64 -17.86 -30.84
CA GLN A 329 22.67 -17.21 -31.66
C GLN A 329 22.40 -15.72 -31.90
N ASN A 330 21.14 -15.29 -31.81
CA ASN A 330 20.74 -13.89 -31.92
C ASN A 330 20.61 -13.19 -30.55
N THR A 331 20.74 -13.93 -29.45
CA THR A 331 20.70 -13.40 -28.09
C THR A 331 22.05 -12.77 -27.71
N SER A 332 22.04 -11.50 -27.30
CA SER A 332 23.24 -10.76 -26.88
C SER A 332 23.39 -10.62 -25.36
N SER A 333 22.44 -11.12 -24.57
CA SER A 333 22.42 -11.04 -23.12
C SER A 333 21.65 -12.21 -22.49
N VAL A 334 22.02 -12.61 -21.29
CA VAL A 334 21.21 -13.51 -20.47
C VAL A 334 20.35 -12.65 -19.54
N GLN A 335 19.03 -12.77 -19.61
CA GLN A 335 18.16 -12.14 -18.62
C GLN A 335 18.36 -12.85 -17.28
N ARG A 336 18.84 -12.12 -16.29
CA ARG A 336 19.01 -12.57 -14.91
C ARG A 336 17.97 -11.90 -14.02
N GLN A 337 17.71 -12.51 -12.87
CA GLN A 337 16.79 -11.98 -11.87
C GLN A 337 17.41 -12.07 -10.48
N MET A 338 17.21 -11.03 -9.68
CA MET A 338 17.46 -11.05 -8.24
C MET A 338 16.13 -11.33 -7.53
N ASN A 339 16.13 -12.35 -6.68
CA ASN A 339 14.97 -12.66 -5.85
C ASN A 339 15.12 -12.00 -4.49
N CYS A 340 14.06 -11.36 -4.04
CA CYS A 340 13.97 -10.87 -2.67
C CYS A 340 13.77 -12.01 -1.67
N PRO A 341 14.14 -11.82 -0.40
CA PRO A 341 13.79 -12.76 0.66
C PRO A 341 12.28 -12.99 0.71
N SER A 342 11.85 -14.23 0.99
CA SER A 342 10.41 -14.52 1.15
C SER A 342 9.78 -13.57 2.17
N ALA A 343 8.53 -13.15 1.91
CA ALA A 343 7.71 -12.40 2.85
C ALA A 343 7.61 -13.06 4.23
N ALA A 344 7.71 -14.40 4.32
CA ALA A 344 7.70 -15.12 5.60
C ALA A 344 9.07 -15.18 6.31
N SER A 345 10.11 -14.58 5.74
CA SER A 345 11.47 -14.63 6.27
C SER A 345 11.68 -13.66 7.44
N GLY A 346 12.71 -13.93 8.25
CA GLY A 346 13.13 -13.05 9.35
C GLY A 346 13.61 -11.66 8.90
N PHE A 347 13.80 -11.46 7.59
CA PHE A 347 14.12 -10.17 6.98
C PHE A 347 13.08 -9.10 7.33
N TYR A 348 11.79 -9.44 7.33
CA TYR A 348 10.66 -8.50 7.56
C TYR A 348 10.29 -8.32 9.04
N THR A 349 11.18 -8.68 9.97
CA THR A 349 10.99 -8.41 11.40
C THR A 349 11.54 -7.02 11.75
N PRO A 350 10.78 -6.10 12.38
CA PRO A 350 11.29 -4.76 12.71
C PRO A 350 12.60 -4.79 13.51
N GLY A 351 12.76 -5.80 14.37
CA GLY A 351 13.99 -6.03 15.12
C GLY A 351 15.24 -6.23 14.24
N SER A 352 15.10 -6.59 12.97
CA SER A 352 16.22 -6.71 12.01
C SER A 352 16.89 -5.36 11.70
N LEU A 353 16.16 -4.24 11.77
CA LEU A 353 16.72 -2.88 11.71
C LEU A 353 17.32 -2.46 13.05
N GLY A 354 16.75 -2.97 14.14
CA GLY A 354 17.21 -2.75 15.52
C GLY A 354 16.04 -2.52 16.48
N LEU A 355 16.30 -2.54 17.79
CA LEU A 355 15.27 -2.37 18.82
C LEU A 355 14.53 -1.03 18.72
N LYS A 356 15.17 0.00 18.17
CA LYS A 356 14.58 1.34 18.01
C LYS A 356 13.65 1.48 16.82
N ALA A 357 13.65 0.51 15.90
CA ALA A 357 12.74 0.47 14.75
C ALA A 357 11.46 -0.31 15.04
N ASP A 358 11.31 -0.86 16.25
CA ASP A 358 10.12 -1.60 16.63
C ASP A 358 8.98 -0.67 17.06
N ILE A 359 7.75 -1.13 16.86
CA ILE A 359 6.54 -0.39 17.21
C ILE A 359 6.33 -0.49 18.72
N PRO A 360 5.97 0.61 19.41
CA PRO A 360 5.79 0.60 20.86
C PRO A 360 4.83 -0.50 21.33
N LYS A 361 5.21 -1.21 22.41
CA LYS A 361 4.40 -2.30 22.98
C LYS A 361 3.00 -1.83 23.37
N SER A 362 2.85 -0.61 23.90
CA SER A 362 1.55 -0.03 24.24
C SER A 362 0.59 0.05 23.04
N VAL A 363 1.10 0.39 21.85
CA VAL A 363 0.30 0.44 20.62
C VAL A 363 -0.07 -0.97 20.18
N LYS A 364 0.87 -1.92 20.22
CA LYS A 364 0.62 -3.34 19.94
C LYS A 364 -0.48 -3.92 20.85
N ASP A 365 -0.37 -3.68 22.15
CA ASP A 365 -1.32 -4.15 23.16
C ASP A 365 -2.71 -3.50 22.95
N GLU A 366 -2.77 -2.20 22.61
CA GLU A 366 -4.02 -1.52 22.31
C GLU A 366 -4.73 -2.13 21.09
N ILE A 367 -4.00 -2.36 19.99
CA ILE A 367 -4.55 -2.96 18.76
C ILE A 367 -5.05 -4.37 19.02
N GLN A 368 -4.24 -5.18 19.72
CA GLN A 368 -4.60 -6.55 20.04
C GLN A 368 -5.87 -6.62 20.87
N ARG A 369 -6.03 -5.71 21.84
CA ARG A 369 -7.23 -5.59 22.66
C ARG A 369 -8.46 -5.25 21.80
N VAL A 370 -8.38 -4.17 21.01
CA VAL A 370 -9.54 -3.68 20.22
C VAL A 370 -9.96 -4.67 19.13
N GLN A 371 -9.01 -5.28 18.43
CA GLN A 371 -9.30 -6.24 17.35
C GLN A 371 -9.71 -7.63 17.86
N GLY A 372 -9.22 -8.02 19.04
CA GLY A 372 -9.56 -9.29 19.68
C GLY A 372 -11.05 -9.42 20.01
N ASP A 373 -11.71 -8.31 20.36
CA ASP A 373 -13.08 -8.29 20.86
C ASP A 373 -14.16 -8.53 19.77
N ILE A 374 -13.86 -8.33 18.48
CA ILE A 374 -14.88 -8.44 17.39
C ILE A 374 -14.72 -9.69 16.54
N GLY A 375 -13.48 -10.11 16.30
CA GLY A 375 -13.19 -11.19 15.35
C GLY A 375 -12.62 -12.44 15.99
N GLY A 376 -12.42 -12.46 17.31
CA GLY A 376 -11.58 -13.47 17.98
C GLY A 376 -10.11 -13.45 17.53
N ALA A 377 -9.75 -12.47 16.69
CA ALA A 377 -8.43 -12.31 16.12
C ALA A 377 -7.48 -11.74 17.18
N LYS A 378 -6.87 -12.63 17.98
CA LYS A 378 -5.83 -12.26 18.95
C LYS A 378 -4.50 -11.85 18.31
N LYS A 379 -4.48 -11.56 17.00
CA LYS A 379 -3.28 -11.46 16.17
C LYS A 379 -3.15 -10.05 15.59
N ILE A 380 -2.01 -9.42 15.82
CA ILE A 380 -1.70 -8.09 15.30
C ILE A 380 -1.36 -8.19 13.80
N PRO A 381 -1.85 -7.25 12.96
CA PRO A 381 -1.53 -7.22 11.56
C PRO A 381 -0.03 -7.06 11.32
N SER A 382 0.59 -8.02 10.66
CA SER A 382 2.03 -8.15 10.54
C SER A 382 2.64 -7.43 9.32
N LYS A 383 2.13 -6.24 9.03
CA LYS A 383 2.50 -5.45 7.84
C LYS A 383 3.80 -4.67 8.07
N TYR A 384 4.84 -5.34 8.55
CA TYR A 384 6.06 -4.68 8.99
C TYR A 384 6.85 -4.05 7.84
N TYR A 385 6.58 -4.39 6.58
CA TYR A 385 7.11 -3.70 5.40
C TYR A 385 6.88 -2.18 5.45
N HIS A 386 5.81 -1.69 6.08
CA HIS A 386 5.58 -0.25 6.29
C HIS A 386 6.72 0.42 7.08
N VAL A 387 7.34 -0.28 8.03
CA VAL A 387 8.49 0.23 8.79
C VAL A 387 9.68 0.44 7.86
N TYR A 388 9.97 -0.52 6.97
CA TYR A 388 11.10 -0.43 6.03
C TYR A 388 10.84 0.59 4.92
N GLY A 389 9.64 0.60 4.35
CA GLY A 389 9.23 1.60 3.37
C GLY A 389 9.35 3.01 3.94
N ALA A 390 8.83 3.25 5.15
CA ALA A 390 8.95 4.55 5.81
C ALA A 390 10.40 4.88 6.21
N ALA A 391 11.20 3.90 6.63
CA ALA A 391 12.62 4.12 6.92
C ALA A 391 13.39 4.53 5.66
N PHE A 392 13.17 3.84 4.55
CA PHE A 392 13.76 4.20 3.26
C PHE A 392 13.35 5.61 2.83
N MET A 393 12.06 5.90 2.82
CA MET A 393 11.56 7.21 2.39
C MET A 393 12.00 8.36 3.30
N ALA A 394 12.00 8.15 4.62
CA ALA A 394 12.53 9.14 5.56
C ALA A 394 14.03 9.34 5.39
N CYS A 395 14.79 8.28 5.09
CA CYS A 395 16.21 8.39 4.76
C CYS A 395 16.44 9.26 3.52
N GLN A 396 15.61 9.11 2.48
CA GLN A 396 15.64 9.98 1.30
C GLN A 396 15.36 11.45 1.66
N LEU A 397 14.40 11.73 2.55
CA LEU A 397 14.14 13.09 3.02
C LEU A 397 15.34 13.66 3.79
N VAL A 398 15.89 12.90 4.74
CA VAL A 398 17.05 13.30 5.56
C VAL A 398 18.28 13.55 4.71
N GLN A 399 18.54 12.69 3.72
CA GLN A 399 19.62 12.84 2.75
C GLN A 399 19.56 14.17 2.00
N ASN A 400 18.36 14.71 1.81
CA ASN A 400 18.12 15.98 1.11
C ASN A 400 17.99 17.17 2.05
N GLY A 401 18.28 17.00 3.34
CA GLY A 401 18.38 18.07 4.32
C GLY A 401 17.10 18.37 5.10
N ILE A 402 16.05 17.56 4.96
CA ILE A 402 14.88 17.62 5.85
C ILE A 402 15.28 17.06 7.21
N SER A 403 14.88 17.72 8.31
CA SER A 403 15.28 17.28 9.64
C SER A 403 14.64 15.92 9.99
N PRO A 404 15.26 15.12 10.89
CA PRO A 404 14.68 13.86 11.36
C PRO A 404 13.23 13.96 11.86
N SER A 405 12.90 15.00 12.63
CA SER A 405 11.54 15.22 13.15
C SER A 405 10.54 15.58 12.06
N GLN A 406 10.95 16.39 11.08
CA GLN A 406 10.12 16.71 9.93
C GLN A 406 9.92 15.49 9.02
N ALA A 407 10.95 14.68 8.80
CA ALA A 407 10.85 13.45 8.02
C ALA A 407 9.86 12.45 8.67
N GLU A 408 9.91 12.31 10.00
CA GLU A 408 8.92 11.53 10.76
C GLU A 408 7.50 12.06 10.60
N LEU A 409 7.31 13.39 10.74
CA LEU A 409 6.01 14.02 10.56
C LEU A 409 5.46 13.75 9.15
N ILE A 410 6.28 13.95 8.11
CA ILE A 410 5.91 13.68 6.71
C ILE A 410 5.50 12.22 6.53
N GLN A 411 6.26 11.26 7.03
CA GLN A 411 5.90 9.84 6.90
C GLN A 411 4.62 9.49 7.65
N THR A 412 4.40 10.07 8.83
CA THR A 412 3.20 9.83 9.63
C THR A 412 1.95 10.42 8.95
N GLN A 413 2.04 11.64 8.40
CA GLN A 413 0.94 12.23 7.63
C GLN A 413 0.68 11.49 6.32
N ALA A 414 1.73 11.02 5.65
CA ALA A 414 1.59 10.16 4.47
C ALA A 414 0.85 8.86 4.82
N ALA A 415 1.21 8.21 5.93
CA ALA A 415 0.53 7.02 6.46
C ALA A 415 -0.96 7.27 6.71
N ARG A 416 -1.28 8.40 7.34
CA ARG A 416 -2.64 8.83 7.65
C ARG A 416 -3.47 9.07 6.38
N LEU A 417 -2.94 9.85 5.44
CA LEU A 417 -3.59 10.13 4.15
C LEU A 417 -3.86 8.85 3.36
N TYR A 418 -2.83 8.02 3.23
CA TYR A 418 -2.89 6.71 2.60
C TYR A 418 -3.99 5.84 3.20
N ARG A 419 -4.03 5.75 4.53
CA ARG A 419 -5.02 4.94 5.23
C ARG A 419 -6.42 5.52 5.04
N GLY A 420 -6.53 6.84 4.99
CA GLY A 420 -7.74 7.58 4.67
C GLY A 420 -8.32 7.26 3.30
N ILE A 421 -7.50 7.26 2.25
CA ILE A 421 -7.93 6.90 0.89
C ILE A 421 -8.49 5.47 0.88
N ARG A 422 -7.78 4.51 1.49
CA ARG A 422 -8.25 3.12 1.61
C ARG A 422 -9.54 3.00 2.41
N MET A 423 -9.64 3.70 3.52
CA MET A 423 -10.84 3.70 4.36
C MET A 423 -12.03 4.22 3.59
N CYS A 424 -11.84 5.24 2.74
CA CYS A 424 -12.87 5.76 1.85
C CYS A 424 -13.37 4.72 0.85
N GLY A 425 -12.45 4.04 0.15
CA GLY A 425 -12.82 2.98 -0.79
C GLY A 425 -13.64 1.89 -0.10
N SER A 426 -13.14 1.36 1.03
CA SER A 426 -13.85 0.33 1.80
C SER A 426 -15.17 0.84 2.39
N ASN A 427 -15.24 2.07 2.89
CA ASN A 427 -16.46 2.63 3.45
C ASN A 427 -17.54 2.79 2.37
N GLN A 428 -17.19 3.28 1.19
CA GLN A 428 -18.10 3.41 0.05
C GLN A 428 -18.57 2.04 -0.46
N GLU A 429 -17.65 1.06 -0.53
CA GLU A 429 -17.97 -0.33 -0.86
C GLU A 429 -18.99 -0.90 0.14
N TYR A 430 -18.75 -0.81 1.45
CA TYR A 430 -19.68 -1.30 2.46
C TYR A 430 -21.05 -0.60 2.42
N LEU A 431 -21.09 0.71 2.16
CA LEU A 431 -22.35 1.44 2.01
C LEU A 431 -23.12 1.01 0.75
N GLY A 432 -22.41 0.80 -0.36
CA GLY A 432 -22.96 0.29 -1.61
C GLY A 432 -23.51 -1.11 -1.44
N ASP A 433 -22.69 -2.02 -0.89
CA ASP A 433 -23.05 -3.38 -0.56
C ASP A 433 -24.29 -3.45 0.33
N MET A 434 -24.37 -2.63 1.39
CA MET A 434 -25.54 -2.60 2.26
C MET A 434 -26.81 -2.14 1.56
N LYS A 435 -26.69 -1.18 0.64
CA LYS A 435 -27.82 -0.70 -0.16
C LYS A 435 -28.30 -1.80 -1.10
N ASP A 436 -27.37 -2.50 -1.74
CA ASP A 436 -27.65 -3.60 -2.64
C ASP A 436 -28.21 -4.82 -1.89
N TYR A 437 -27.67 -5.10 -0.70
CA TYR A 437 -28.14 -6.12 0.23
C TYR A 437 -29.61 -5.89 0.61
N LYS A 438 -29.94 -4.69 1.13
CA LYS A 438 -31.32 -4.32 1.49
C LYS A 438 -32.26 -4.41 0.28
N SER A 439 -31.81 -3.99 -0.89
CA SER A 439 -32.60 -4.03 -2.12
C SER A 439 -32.87 -5.47 -2.60
N ALA A 440 -31.86 -6.34 -2.52
CA ALA A 440 -31.98 -7.75 -2.89
C ALA A 440 -32.80 -8.56 -1.87
N MET A 441 -32.72 -8.20 -0.59
CA MET A 441 -33.50 -8.84 0.48
C MET A 441 -35.00 -8.56 0.37
N ALA A 442 -35.42 -7.34 0.02
CA ALA A 442 -36.83 -6.94 0.07
C ALA A 442 -37.82 -7.95 -0.59
N PRO A 443 -37.59 -8.43 -1.84
CA PRO A 443 -38.48 -9.45 -2.43
C PRO A 443 -38.37 -10.82 -1.73
N LEU A 444 -37.22 -11.16 -1.16
CA LEU A 444 -37.00 -12.43 -0.46
C LEU A 444 -37.67 -12.41 0.92
N ILE A 445 -37.65 -11.29 1.64
CA ILE A 445 -38.39 -11.08 2.88
C ILE A 445 -39.88 -11.33 2.65
N LEU A 446 -40.45 -10.81 1.55
CA LEU A 446 -41.87 -11.05 1.21
C LEU A 446 -42.16 -12.53 0.92
N LYS A 447 -41.23 -13.23 0.26
CA LYS A 447 -41.35 -14.66 -0.07
C LYS A 447 -41.26 -15.55 1.18
N TYR A 448 -40.22 -15.35 2.00
CA TYR A 448 -39.90 -16.18 3.15
C TYR A 448 -40.62 -15.76 4.44
N LYS A 449 -41.14 -14.52 4.50
CA LYS A 449 -41.72 -13.88 5.69
C LYS A 449 -40.73 -13.82 6.86
N ILE A 450 -39.45 -13.65 6.57
CA ILE A 450 -38.35 -13.53 7.54
C ILE A 450 -37.68 -12.18 7.35
N ASN A 451 -37.77 -11.30 8.36
CA ASN A 451 -37.15 -9.97 8.32
C ASN A 451 -35.70 -9.95 8.81
N ASP A 452 -35.29 -10.95 9.59
CA ASP A 452 -33.93 -11.05 10.12
C ASP A 452 -32.99 -11.55 9.01
N PRO A 453 -31.94 -10.78 8.64
CA PRO A 453 -31.04 -11.15 7.54
C PRO A 453 -30.36 -12.51 7.68
N LYS A 454 -29.96 -12.84 8.91
CA LYS A 454 -29.29 -14.10 9.22
C LYS A 454 -30.25 -15.28 9.08
N GLN A 455 -31.44 -15.20 9.68
CA GLN A 455 -32.47 -16.23 9.52
C GLN A 455 -32.93 -16.39 8.07
N LEU A 456 -33.05 -15.29 7.32
CA LEU A 456 -33.42 -15.34 5.90
C LEU A 456 -32.36 -16.08 5.09
N THR A 457 -31.09 -15.75 5.29
CA THR A 457 -29.97 -16.40 4.60
C THR A 457 -29.92 -17.90 4.90
N LEU A 458 -30.09 -18.29 6.16
CA LEU A 458 -30.12 -19.70 6.57
C LEU A 458 -31.32 -20.45 5.98
N ALA A 459 -32.49 -19.81 5.89
CA ALA A 459 -33.66 -20.40 5.25
C ALA A 459 -33.43 -20.68 3.75
N ILE A 460 -32.78 -19.74 3.05
CA ILE A 460 -32.40 -19.89 1.65
C ILE A 460 -31.40 -21.06 1.48
N VAL A 461 -30.36 -21.11 2.31
CA VAL A 461 -29.35 -22.18 2.30
C VAL A 461 -30.01 -23.54 2.53
N LYS A 462 -30.95 -23.65 3.46
CA LYS A 462 -31.71 -24.87 3.72
C LYS A 462 -32.56 -25.31 2.52
N ASP A 463 -33.18 -24.37 1.81
CA ASP A 463 -33.93 -24.67 0.60
C ASP A 463 -33.03 -25.11 -0.56
N ILE A 464 -31.81 -24.58 -0.67
CA ILE A 464 -30.80 -25.04 -1.64
C ILE A 464 -30.33 -26.46 -1.30
N ARG A 465 -29.91 -26.71 -0.05
CA ARG A 465 -29.45 -28.03 0.42
C ARG A 465 -30.53 -29.12 0.27
N SER A 466 -31.80 -28.75 0.42
CA SER A 466 -32.92 -29.69 0.23
C SER A 466 -33.35 -29.86 -1.24
N GLY A 467 -32.69 -29.19 -2.19
CA GLY A 467 -33.01 -29.27 -3.61
C GLY A 467 -34.28 -28.52 -4.04
N LYS A 468 -34.90 -27.74 -3.15
CA LYS A 468 -36.07 -26.90 -3.51
C LYS A 468 -35.68 -25.72 -4.38
N ILE A 469 -34.43 -25.25 -4.25
CA ILE A 469 -33.83 -24.23 -5.10
C ILE A 469 -32.65 -24.87 -5.80
N HIS A 470 -32.70 -24.88 -7.12
CA HIS A 470 -31.60 -25.33 -7.95
C HIS A 470 -30.75 -24.13 -8.36
N CYS A 471 -29.48 -24.13 -7.94
CA CYS A 471 -28.49 -23.17 -8.38
C CYS A 471 -27.54 -23.89 -9.34
N ASP A 472 -27.56 -23.51 -10.62
CA ASP A 472 -26.60 -24.02 -11.61
C ASP A 472 -25.21 -23.44 -11.28
N VAL A 473 -24.41 -24.22 -10.54
CA VAL A 473 -23.08 -23.84 -10.05
C VAL A 473 -21.98 -24.09 -11.06
N ASP A 474 -22.21 -24.97 -12.04
CA ASP A 474 -21.22 -25.39 -13.04
C ASP A 474 -21.04 -24.36 -14.16
N ASN A 475 -22.06 -23.50 -14.38
CA ASN A 475 -22.04 -22.42 -15.37
C ASN A 475 -22.07 -21.02 -14.73
N PHE A 476 -21.53 -20.85 -13.52
CA PHE A 476 -21.54 -19.55 -12.84
C PHE A 476 -20.64 -18.53 -13.55
N ASP A 477 -21.20 -17.85 -14.56
CA ASP A 477 -20.67 -16.61 -15.10
C ASP A 477 -21.31 -15.43 -14.34
N PRO A 478 -20.53 -14.55 -13.69
CA PRO A 478 -21.04 -13.33 -13.05
C PRO A 478 -21.93 -12.48 -13.98
N GLN A 479 -21.71 -12.53 -15.30
CA GLN A 479 -22.53 -11.81 -16.29
C GLN A 479 -23.93 -12.42 -16.45
N PHE A 480 -24.13 -13.69 -16.08
CA PHE A 480 -25.44 -14.36 -16.08
C PHE A 480 -26.11 -14.40 -14.70
N ALA A 481 -25.61 -13.65 -13.70
CA ALA A 481 -26.22 -13.59 -12.38
C ALA A 481 -27.72 -13.20 -12.39
N ASN A 482 -28.18 -12.49 -13.42
CA ASN A 482 -29.58 -12.12 -13.61
C ASN A 482 -30.49 -13.28 -14.08
N LYS A 483 -29.91 -14.39 -14.55
CA LYS A 483 -30.63 -15.62 -14.93
C LYS A 483 -30.76 -16.62 -13.80
N LEU A 484 -29.98 -16.44 -12.73
CA LEU A 484 -30.07 -17.28 -11.53
C LEU A 484 -31.36 -17.02 -10.76
N ALA A 485 -31.82 -18.02 -10.01
CA ALA A 485 -32.84 -17.79 -8.99
C ALA A 485 -32.37 -16.66 -8.06
N LYS A 486 -33.30 -15.79 -7.65
CA LYS A 486 -33.01 -14.58 -6.86
C LYS A 486 -32.25 -14.91 -5.57
N GLU A 487 -32.52 -16.08 -5.02
CA GLU A 487 -31.86 -16.65 -3.85
C GLU A 487 -30.39 -16.99 -4.09
N CYS A 488 -30.07 -17.65 -5.21
CA CYS A 488 -28.68 -17.96 -5.58
C CYS A 488 -27.89 -16.68 -5.86
N ALA A 489 -28.50 -15.73 -6.56
CA ALA A 489 -27.91 -14.42 -6.82
C ALA A 489 -27.69 -13.64 -5.51
N PHE A 490 -28.63 -13.72 -4.56
CA PHE A 490 -28.49 -13.11 -3.24
C PHE A 490 -27.30 -13.69 -2.46
N LEU A 491 -27.13 -15.01 -2.41
CA LEU A 491 -25.99 -15.61 -1.71
C LEU A 491 -24.65 -15.25 -2.35
N SER A 492 -24.57 -15.34 -3.68
CA SER A 492 -23.34 -15.06 -4.41
C SER A 492 -22.88 -13.60 -4.25
N ARG A 493 -23.80 -12.63 -4.35
CA ARG A 493 -23.48 -11.20 -4.15
C ARG A 493 -22.95 -10.87 -2.78
N HIS A 494 -23.22 -11.71 -1.77
CA HIS A 494 -22.81 -11.47 -0.39
C HIS A 494 -21.71 -12.44 0.07
N SER A 495 -20.84 -12.85 -0.87
CA SER A 495 -19.63 -13.64 -0.58
C SER A 495 -19.91 -14.97 0.13
N ILE A 496 -21.07 -15.58 -0.17
CA ILE A 496 -21.42 -16.95 0.19
C ILE A 496 -21.49 -17.74 -1.12
N PRO A 497 -20.36 -18.32 -1.58
CA PRO A 497 -20.31 -19.07 -2.82
C PRO A 497 -21.26 -20.26 -2.74
N VAL A 498 -22.14 -20.40 -3.72
CA VAL A 498 -23.14 -21.48 -3.71
C VAL A 498 -22.46 -22.85 -3.77
N GLN A 499 -21.30 -22.95 -4.42
CA GLN A 499 -20.47 -24.16 -4.46
C GLN A 499 -20.09 -24.66 -3.06
N MET A 500 -19.87 -23.74 -2.11
CA MET A 500 -19.54 -24.06 -0.71
C MET A 500 -20.78 -24.45 0.12
N ILE A 501 -21.96 -24.42 -0.46
CA ILE A 501 -23.21 -24.87 0.17
C ILE A 501 -23.65 -26.21 -0.42
N THR A 502 -23.37 -26.42 -1.72
CA THR A 502 -23.82 -27.60 -2.46
C THR A 502 -22.78 -28.72 -2.54
N SER A 503 -21.51 -28.45 -2.20
CA SER A 503 -20.43 -29.44 -2.22
C SER A 503 -20.22 -30.08 -0.85
N ASP A 504 -20.23 -31.41 -0.80
CA ASP A 504 -19.92 -32.19 0.40
C ASP A 504 -18.47 -31.96 0.90
N GLU A 505 -17.55 -31.54 0.02
CA GLU A 505 -16.14 -31.33 0.35
C GLU A 505 -15.86 -29.97 1.00
N PHE A 506 -16.73 -28.98 0.77
CA PHE A 506 -16.52 -27.58 1.18
C PHE A 506 -17.72 -26.99 1.95
N ASP A 507 -18.57 -27.84 2.53
CA ASP A 507 -19.83 -27.42 3.15
C ASP A 507 -19.59 -26.46 4.32
N MET A 508 -20.00 -25.20 4.14
CA MET A 508 -19.96 -24.19 5.19
C MET A 508 -21.04 -24.45 6.24
N THR A 509 -20.67 -24.52 7.52
CA THR A 509 -21.67 -24.71 8.59
C THR A 509 -22.64 -23.52 8.69
N ASP A 510 -23.83 -23.76 9.23
CA ASP A 510 -24.83 -22.70 9.49
C ASP A 510 -24.24 -21.58 10.36
N GLU A 511 -23.35 -21.91 11.30
CA GLU A 511 -22.64 -20.94 12.13
C GLU A 511 -21.66 -20.08 11.30
N GLN A 512 -20.90 -20.69 10.39
CA GLN A 512 -19.99 -19.95 9.50
C GLN A 512 -20.76 -19.00 8.58
N ILE A 513 -21.90 -19.44 8.04
CA ILE A 513 -22.78 -18.63 7.19
C ILE A 513 -23.38 -17.47 7.99
N ALA A 514 -23.93 -17.77 9.17
CA ALA A 514 -24.44 -16.77 10.11
C ALA A 514 -23.40 -15.70 10.44
N ASN A 515 -22.17 -16.12 10.78
CA ASN A 515 -21.08 -15.20 11.12
C ASN A 515 -20.66 -14.33 9.93
N LYS A 516 -20.69 -14.87 8.70
CA LYS A 516 -20.44 -14.07 7.49
C LYS A 516 -21.49 -12.98 7.31
N VAL A 517 -22.78 -13.32 7.46
CA VAL A 517 -23.88 -12.34 7.35
C VAL A 517 -23.78 -11.29 8.45
N ASP A 518 -23.56 -11.71 9.70
CA ASP A 518 -23.41 -10.78 10.83
C ASP A 518 -22.23 -9.82 10.58
N ASN A 519 -21.07 -10.32 10.14
CA ASN A 519 -19.92 -9.47 9.82
C ASN A 519 -20.19 -8.49 8.67
N HIS A 520 -20.91 -8.92 7.63
CA HIS A 520 -21.29 -8.05 6.51
C HIS A 520 -22.18 -6.89 7.00
N MET A 521 -23.22 -7.21 7.78
CA MET A 521 -24.12 -6.21 8.37
C MET A 521 -23.38 -5.24 9.31
N ILE A 522 -22.50 -5.76 10.17
CA ILE A 522 -21.69 -4.96 11.09
C ILE A 522 -20.76 -4.00 10.35
N ASN A 523 -20.11 -4.42 9.25
CA ASN A 523 -19.28 -3.54 8.42
C ASN A 523 -20.11 -2.42 7.81
N GLY A 524 -21.28 -2.76 7.29
CA GLY A 524 -22.24 -1.83 6.73
C GLY A 524 -22.72 -0.75 7.71
N ASP A 525 -23.09 -1.20 8.91
CA ASP A 525 -23.50 -0.31 9.99
C ASP A 525 -22.33 0.56 10.47
N ALA A 526 -21.13 -0.01 10.62
CA ALA A 526 -19.93 0.75 10.94
C ALA A 526 -19.63 1.81 9.89
N ALA A 527 -19.87 1.51 8.60
CA ALA A 527 -19.68 2.45 7.51
C ALA A 527 -20.69 3.61 7.56
N GLU A 528 -21.94 3.32 7.94
CA GLU A 528 -22.96 4.34 8.16
C GLU A 528 -22.58 5.26 9.33
N LEU A 529 -22.07 4.70 10.44
CA LEU A 529 -21.56 5.49 11.56
C LEU A 529 -20.33 6.31 11.16
N TYR A 530 -19.40 5.73 10.41
CA TYR A 530 -18.20 6.43 9.95
C TYR A 530 -18.56 7.66 9.12
N ASN A 531 -19.47 7.51 8.14
CA ASN A 531 -19.94 8.61 7.31
C ASN A 531 -20.67 9.71 8.12
N LYS A 532 -21.31 9.35 9.23
CA LYS A 532 -21.98 10.32 10.12
C LYS A 532 -21.03 11.00 11.11
N TRP A 533 -19.94 10.35 11.50
CA TRP A 533 -19.11 10.80 12.61
C TRP A 533 -17.79 11.45 12.19
N TYR A 534 -17.26 11.11 11.01
CA TYR A 534 -15.92 11.49 10.58
C TYR A 534 -15.96 12.49 9.42
N ILE A 535 -14.86 13.22 9.27
CA ILE A 535 -14.64 14.09 8.10
C ILE A 535 -14.10 13.26 6.94
N GLY A 536 -14.65 13.46 5.75
CA GLY A 536 -14.13 12.93 4.48
C GLY A 536 -15.11 12.02 3.74
N GLY A 537 -14.75 11.58 2.54
CA GLY A 537 -15.62 10.82 1.64
C GLY A 537 -16.58 11.66 0.80
N GLU A 538 -16.71 12.95 1.11
CA GLU A 538 -17.53 13.91 0.37
C GLU A 538 -16.69 14.71 -0.66
N THR A 539 -17.38 15.31 -1.63
CA THR A 539 -16.79 16.25 -2.59
C THR A 539 -16.95 17.68 -2.08
N VAL A 540 -15.84 18.36 -1.83
CA VAL A 540 -15.80 19.78 -1.44
C VAL A 540 -15.24 20.59 -2.61
N ALA A 541 -16.02 21.54 -3.13
CA ALA A 541 -15.62 22.39 -4.27
C ALA A 541 -15.12 21.59 -5.50
N GLY A 542 -15.80 20.48 -5.82
CA GLY A 542 -15.42 19.60 -6.95
C GLY A 542 -14.20 18.72 -6.69
N LYS A 543 -13.72 18.64 -5.45
CA LYS A 543 -12.60 17.76 -5.04
C LYS A 543 -13.05 16.77 -3.97
N THR A 544 -12.83 15.48 -4.22
CA THR A 544 -13.09 14.43 -3.22
C THR A 544 -12.08 14.55 -2.09
N VAL A 545 -12.57 14.69 -0.86
CA VAL A 545 -11.73 14.71 0.33
C VAL A 545 -11.55 13.28 0.82
N PRO A 546 -10.31 12.78 1.00
CA PRO A 546 -10.09 11.46 1.59
C PRO A 546 -10.73 11.35 2.97
N CYS A 547 -11.11 10.13 3.32
CA CYS A 547 -11.65 9.82 4.64
C CYS A 547 -10.57 10.05 5.69
N THR A 548 -10.96 10.51 6.88
CA THR A 548 -10.02 10.81 7.96
C THR A 548 -10.40 10.08 9.23
N ASP A 549 -9.46 9.89 10.14
CA ASP A 549 -9.70 9.50 11.53
C ASP A 549 -10.18 10.69 12.40
N ILE A 550 -10.45 11.86 11.81
CA ILE A 550 -10.94 13.04 12.53
C ILE A 550 -12.45 12.89 12.74
N ARG A 551 -12.82 12.66 14.00
CA ARG A 551 -14.21 12.55 14.43
C ARG A 551 -14.77 13.88 14.91
N VAL A 552 -15.96 14.23 14.45
CA VAL A 552 -16.67 15.49 14.80
C VAL A 552 -17.94 15.23 15.59
N TRP A 553 -18.69 14.17 15.26
CA TRP A 553 -20.04 13.94 15.80
C TRP A 553 -20.19 12.64 16.60
N GLY A 554 -19.08 11.95 16.89
CA GLY A 554 -19.06 10.77 17.74
C GLY A 554 -18.20 10.96 19.00
N PRO A 555 -17.96 9.90 19.77
CA PRO A 555 -17.20 9.98 21.02
C PRO A 555 -15.75 10.41 20.81
N ALA A 556 -15.01 10.82 21.83
CA ALA A 556 -13.60 11.16 21.65
C ALA A 556 -12.69 9.91 21.48
N ASP A 557 -13.02 8.79 22.13
CA ASP A 557 -12.21 7.57 22.14
C ASP A 557 -13.08 6.32 22.01
N LEU A 558 -13.10 5.67 20.83
CA LEU A 558 -13.85 4.43 20.61
C LEU A 558 -13.13 3.19 21.13
N THR A 559 -11.85 3.28 21.52
CA THR A 559 -11.09 2.09 21.91
C THR A 559 -11.36 1.67 23.35
N LYS A 560 -12.13 2.43 24.13
CA LYS A 560 -12.49 2.13 25.52
C LYS A 560 -13.99 2.33 25.76
N PRO A 561 -14.85 1.50 25.16
CA PRO A 561 -16.27 1.60 25.42
C PRO A 561 -16.57 1.22 26.88
N THR A 562 -17.08 2.15 27.68
CA THR A 562 -17.72 1.83 28.96
C THR A 562 -19.23 1.68 28.77
N GLU A 563 -19.97 0.99 29.64
CA GLU A 563 -21.44 0.94 29.49
C GLU A 563 -22.10 2.34 29.53
N SER A 564 -21.49 3.27 30.27
CA SER A 564 -21.86 4.69 30.28
C SER A 564 -21.54 5.44 28.97
N PHE A 565 -20.70 4.87 28.12
CA PHE A 565 -20.22 5.47 26.88
C PHE A 565 -21.25 5.33 25.75
N PHE A 566 -21.83 4.14 25.55
CA PHE A 566 -22.83 3.93 24.50
C PHE A 566 -24.21 4.50 24.83
N GLY A 567 -24.54 4.65 26.11
CA GLY A 567 -25.82 5.22 26.55
C GLY A 567 -26.01 6.70 26.23
N ASN A 568 -24.93 7.45 25.97
CA ASN A 568 -24.94 8.90 25.78
C ASN A 568 -24.73 9.36 24.33
N LEU A 569 -24.48 8.44 23.40
CA LEU A 569 -24.24 8.77 22.00
C LEU A 569 -25.56 8.71 21.21
N SER A 570 -25.71 9.60 20.23
CA SER A 570 -26.88 9.58 19.34
C SER A 570 -26.85 8.33 18.46
N LYS A 571 -27.49 7.27 18.93
CA LYS A 571 -27.79 6.07 18.15
C LYS A 571 -28.87 6.41 17.11
N PRO A 572 -28.79 5.89 15.88
CA PRO A 572 -29.92 5.97 14.95
C PRO A 572 -31.21 5.39 15.58
N ASP A 573 -32.34 6.06 15.38
CA ASP A 573 -33.60 5.75 16.08
C ASP A 573 -34.07 4.30 15.86
N ASP A 574 -33.75 3.71 14.71
CA ASP A 574 -34.14 2.35 14.31
C ASP A 574 -33.16 1.25 14.75
N TRP A 575 -32.05 1.58 15.43
CA TRP A 575 -31.03 0.60 15.80
C TRP A 575 -31.27 0.00 17.18
N GLY A 576 -31.03 -1.31 17.36
CA GLY A 576 -30.94 -1.91 18.69
C GLY A 576 -29.64 -1.53 19.42
N LYS A 577 -29.58 -1.72 20.74
CA LYS A 577 -28.35 -1.52 21.53
C LYS A 577 -27.21 -2.40 21.00
N ASP A 578 -27.46 -3.71 20.86
CA ASP A 578 -26.48 -4.69 20.36
C ASP A 578 -25.93 -4.34 18.97
N ARG A 579 -26.80 -3.98 18.02
CA ARG A 579 -26.41 -3.53 16.66
C ARG A 579 -25.47 -2.33 16.73
N TYR A 580 -25.83 -1.32 17.52
CA TYR A 580 -25.05 -0.11 17.67
C TYR A 580 -23.69 -0.34 18.34
N GLU A 581 -23.65 -1.17 19.39
CA GLU A 581 -22.41 -1.54 20.08
C GLU A 581 -21.46 -2.29 19.14
N LYS A 582 -21.96 -3.27 18.38
CA LYS A 582 -21.15 -4.01 17.41
C LYS A 582 -20.62 -3.12 16.29
N ALA A 583 -21.44 -2.24 15.73
CA ALA A 583 -21.03 -1.28 14.70
C ALA A 583 -19.98 -0.30 15.23
N SER A 584 -20.16 0.23 16.44
CA SER A 584 -19.22 1.15 17.07
C SER A 584 -17.90 0.47 17.43
N GLN A 585 -17.95 -0.76 17.94
CA GLN A 585 -16.75 -1.55 18.20
C GLN A 585 -16.02 -1.81 16.87
N ARG A 586 -16.73 -2.13 15.78
CA ARG A 586 -16.12 -2.33 14.47
C ARG A 586 -15.43 -1.07 13.96
N LEU A 587 -16.08 0.07 14.13
CA LEU A 587 -15.51 1.38 13.84
C LEU A 587 -14.25 1.66 14.66
N ALA A 588 -14.20 1.22 15.93
CA ALA A 588 -12.97 1.28 16.75
C ALA A 588 -11.80 0.50 16.12
N THR A 589 -12.07 -0.63 15.43
CA THR A 589 -11.02 -1.37 14.70
C THR A 589 -10.42 -0.55 13.56
N TRP A 590 -11.21 0.32 12.95
CA TRP A 590 -10.75 1.19 11.88
C TRP A 590 -9.86 2.31 12.41
N ASP A 591 -10.19 2.89 13.57
CA ASP A 591 -9.33 3.89 14.25
C ASP A 591 -7.97 3.32 14.62
N VAL A 592 -7.94 2.12 15.23
CA VAL A 592 -6.67 1.52 15.62
C VAL A 592 -5.85 1.10 14.41
N ASP A 593 -6.47 0.85 13.24
CA ASP A 593 -5.74 0.63 12.00
C ASP A 593 -5.03 1.91 11.51
N PHE A 594 -5.60 3.10 11.71
CA PHE A 594 -4.88 4.37 11.48
C PHE A 594 -3.69 4.47 12.43
N LYS A 595 -3.92 4.32 13.74
CA LYS A 595 -2.85 4.36 14.75
C LYS A 595 -1.74 3.34 14.46
N TRP A 596 -2.10 2.14 14.01
CA TRP A 596 -1.14 1.10 13.65
C TRP A 596 -0.26 1.52 12.48
N THR A 597 -0.88 1.99 11.40
CA THR A 597 -0.18 2.40 10.18
C THR A 597 0.73 3.60 10.46
N GLU A 598 0.24 4.58 11.23
CA GLU A 598 1.04 5.72 11.69
C GLU A 598 2.23 5.29 12.55
N ALA A 599 2.01 4.39 13.51
CA ALA A 599 3.08 3.91 14.39
C ALA A 599 4.16 3.13 13.62
N GLN A 600 3.78 2.35 12.60
CA GLN A 600 4.71 1.69 11.69
C GLN A 600 5.58 2.70 10.93
N HIS A 601 4.95 3.73 10.36
CA HIS A 601 5.65 4.77 9.62
C HIS A 601 6.55 5.63 10.53
N SER A 602 6.06 6.01 11.72
CA SER A 602 6.83 6.72 12.73
C SER A 602 8.05 5.91 13.19
N ALA A 603 7.90 4.62 13.46
CA ALA A 603 9.02 3.75 13.87
C ALA A 603 10.11 3.68 12.79
N GLY A 604 9.72 3.47 11.53
CA GLY A 604 10.64 3.47 10.40
C GLY A 604 11.35 4.82 10.22
N ALA A 605 10.58 5.90 10.25
CA ALA A 605 11.12 7.24 10.06
C ALA A 605 12.04 7.70 11.21
N LYS A 606 11.71 7.34 12.47
CA LYS A 606 12.60 7.56 13.63
C LYS A 606 13.92 6.84 13.47
N PHE A 607 13.88 5.57 13.04
CA PHE A 607 15.09 4.81 12.77
C PHE A 607 15.94 5.52 11.72
N ALA A 608 15.35 5.89 10.59
CA ALA A 608 16.08 6.60 9.53
C ALA A 608 16.61 7.96 9.97
N GLY A 609 15.84 8.72 10.75
CA GLY A 609 16.25 10.01 11.31
C GLY A 609 17.45 9.90 12.27
N GLN A 610 17.66 8.74 12.90
CA GLN A 610 18.81 8.47 13.77
C GLN A 610 20.01 7.87 13.02
N SER A 611 19.73 7.08 11.97
CA SER A 611 20.74 6.29 11.26
C SER A 611 21.28 6.97 10.01
N CYS A 612 20.43 7.64 9.24
CA CYS A 612 20.78 8.28 7.98
C CYS A 612 21.36 9.69 8.19
N LYS A 613 22.08 10.17 7.18
CA LYS A 613 22.78 11.47 7.24
C LYS A 613 22.41 12.33 6.04
N LYS A 614 22.41 13.65 6.25
CA LYS A 614 22.35 14.63 5.16
C LYS A 614 23.54 14.45 4.23
N ARG A 615 23.30 14.39 2.93
CA ARG A 615 24.38 14.33 1.93
C ARG A 615 25.08 15.67 1.81
N SER A 616 26.40 15.64 1.67
CA SER A 616 27.11 16.85 1.24
C SER A 616 26.77 17.18 -0.23
N PRO A 617 26.83 18.45 -0.68
CA PRO A 617 26.42 18.84 -2.03
C PRO A 617 27.09 18.07 -3.19
N ASN A 618 28.29 17.52 -2.95
CA ASN A 618 29.08 16.79 -3.94
C ASN A 618 29.18 15.28 -3.65
N GLU A 619 28.47 14.78 -2.63
CA GLU A 619 28.45 13.36 -2.30
C GLU A 619 27.57 12.61 -3.31
N PRO A 620 28.08 11.57 -3.99
CA PRO A 620 27.26 10.72 -4.85
C PRO A 620 26.10 10.10 -4.07
N GLU A 621 24.92 9.98 -4.70
CA GLU A 621 23.70 9.43 -4.07
C GLU A 621 23.93 8.08 -3.39
N LEU A 622 24.75 7.22 -4.00
CA LEU A 622 25.07 5.87 -3.51
C LEU A 622 26.60 5.69 -3.39
N GLY A 623 27.28 6.70 -2.84
CA GLY A 623 28.75 6.74 -2.75
C GLY A 623 29.36 5.53 -2.02
N GLY A 624 28.66 4.96 -1.04
CA GLY A 624 29.07 3.75 -0.32
C GLY A 624 29.11 2.49 -1.19
N ILE A 625 28.27 2.43 -2.22
CA ILE A 625 28.16 1.29 -3.13
C ILE A 625 28.98 1.53 -4.40
N CYS A 626 28.77 2.67 -5.06
CA CYS A 626 29.29 2.94 -6.41
C CYS A 626 30.66 3.63 -6.44
N GLY A 627 31.17 4.09 -5.30
CA GLY A 627 32.42 4.86 -5.23
C GLY A 627 32.34 6.21 -5.97
N THR A 628 33.35 7.06 -5.77
CA THR A 628 33.42 8.40 -6.39
C THR A 628 33.97 8.38 -7.82
N GLY A 629 34.50 7.25 -8.29
CA GLY A 629 35.15 7.12 -9.60
C GLY A 629 34.23 6.69 -10.75
N SER A 630 32.97 6.36 -10.48
CA SER A 630 32.00 5.87 -11.48
C SER A 630 31.01 6.95 -11.95
N SER A 631 30.99 8.12 -11.32
CA SER A 631 30.08 9.21 -11.68
C SER A 631 30.53 9.93 -12.95
N GLN A 632 30.15 9.39 -14.11
CA GLN A 632 29.86 10.27 -15.25
C GLN A 632 28.82 11.30 -14.77
N LYS A 633 29.16 12.59 -14.88
CA LYS A 633 28.31 13.71 -14.45
C LYS A 633 26.87 13.52 -14.95
N PHE A 634 25.96 13.18 -14.04
CA PHE A 634 24.52 13.21 -14.28
C PHE A 634 24.09 14.68 -14.38
N ASN A 635 24.03 15.22 -15.60
CA ASN A 635 23.25 16.42 -15.84
C ASN A 635 21.77 16.02 -15.81
N ASN A 636 21.11 16.26 -14.68
CA ASN A 636 19.66 16.31 -14.59
C ASN A 636 19.15 17.50 -15.40
N SER A 637 18.96 17.31 -16.70
CA SER A 637 18.19 18.20 -17.57
C SER A 637 17.23 17.36 -18.42
N SER A 638 16.26 16.71 -17.77
CA SER A 638 15.07 16.17 -18.43
C SER A 638 13.98 17.24 -18.39
N GLY A 639 13.82 17.97 -19.50
CA GLY A 639 12.82 19.01 -19.65
C GLY A 639 12.93 19.80 -20.98
N GLY A 640 13.17 19.11 -22.10
CA GLY A 640 13.13 19.71 -23.43
C GLY A 640 12.13 18.96 -24.31
N ASN A 641 10.96 19.56 -24.52
CA ASN A 641 10.00 19.14 -25.54
C ASN A 641 10.71 19.04 -26.91
N PRO A 642 10.58 17.92 -27.66
CA PRO A 642 11.03 17.90 -29.04
C PRO A 642 10.06 18.76 -29.86
N SER A 643 10.47 19.98 -30.18
CA SER A 643 9.79 20.77 -31.22
C SER A 643 9.95 20.05 -32.55
N SER A 644 8.82 19.73 -33.17
CA SER A 644 8.69 19.26 -34.54
C SER A 644 9.55 20.09 -35.50
N SER A 645 10.59 19.47 -36.06
CA SER A 645 11.35 20.05 -37.16
C SER A 645 10.52 20.01 -38.43
N GLY A 646 10.27 21.21 -38.96
CA GLY A 646 9.67 21.43 -40.26
C GLY A 646 10.52 20.83 -41.37
N THR A 647 9.82 20.26 -42.33
CA THR A 647 10.28 19.84 -43.64
C THR A 647 10.80 21.07 -44.40
N THR A 648 12.01 21.04 -44.92
CA THR A 648 12.37 21.93 -46.05
C THR A 648 13.16 21.13 -47.08
N GLN A 649 12.60 21.11 -48.27
CA GLN A 649 13.09 20.51 -49.49
C GLN A 649 14.33 21.23 -50.04
N GLN A 650 15.14 20.44 -50.76
CA GLN A 650 15.85 20.74 -52.01
C GLN A 650 16.96 21.82 -52.03
N GLY A 651 18.11 21.36 -52.51
CA GLY A 651 19.18 22.19 -53.07
C GLY A 651 20.30 21.35 -53.64
N VAL A 652 20.16 20.96 -54.91
CA VAL A 652 21.20 20.33 -55.74
C VAL A 652 22.28 21.37 -56.09
N ARG A 653 23.55 21.04 -55.82
CA ARG A 653 24.66 21.07 -56.78
C ARG A 653 25.89 20.37 -56.22
#